data_AF-A0A2T7NTS1-F1
#
_entry.id   AF-A0A2T7NTS1-F1
#
_cell.length_a   1.000
_cell.length_b   1.000
_cell.length_c   1.000
_cell.angle_alpha   90.00
_cell.angle_beta   90.00
_cell.angle_gamma   90.00
#
_symmetry.space_group_name_H-M   'P 1'
#
loop_
_entity.id
_entity.type
_entity.pdbx_description
1 polymer ?
#
loop_
_entity_poly.entity_id
_entity_poly.type
_entity_poly.pdbx_seq_one_letter_code
_entity_poly.pdbx_strand_id
1 'polypeptide(L)'
;MSHSYYNKQWLEAQAALTDLLMQEIPTEPQKPERDRQAAFQLLATMYIKYIQIMRRLEQCYDQIVQPQKRRVLRHCLDGVMGRILELKNEMIDLEFSEYHYFDDVLSDLKLTPNDVEIPIPNYFILERTKALTKREKLLGQVLARLGPQELERDKEEVAMSWDQAIRIIQVHERARQGRLRARFMREIRQQEEREKRAQMFGAPTLDPDVAAIRIQKVWKGFSQRRRTKKEREEEMIFVGMLPPPLPNPKNMPQTFCLRTEEDRRKTQDVHEQEYQQALVNIHDKLMETEGPDLKETMMDQIRQWFIECRDATGKFPEFPEEEDGGSAIIFAQKDPIELEKELKAKEEDQGKGKKGKKGKKGKKGKKGKKDKKGKKGKKGKKGKNDEEEDEGWKMAPSNFVPAVNEATDSYKAVWQTRDETENFAQKYDAELIREEKRKEVESEIRLHVDELMRVELTNLKTAIKCTHKHNLKPGYRTLKESEGDIEDLYEELVMQGIIIRPNPIKLADYAGEYSYLGTTLRQANIEPMPSLSDVRRLVTEFAILPLGSAAVHEQAPLIKSVLLTGPRGTGKRLLVHAICNEVGANLFDLSPANLAGKYPGKDGLKMLMHLLFKVGRALQPSVFFVGDCEKMYKKKIPKTDLTDPKRLKKELPKSLKLIKPEDRLLLIGTSRCPFEAEMKPLIGCFQRTILIPRPDYASRFLLWRHLITKFNGIITNQLDISSLSKVTDGYTPGQMVTAVTQVLTDRRIQMLNKKPLQAVEFIAPLARIDPIYKEEEESFKAWYAKTPMGKKRAKAALADDDDVGSKGKGSTKKK
;
A
#
# COMPACT_ATOMS: atom_id res chain seq x y z
N MET A 1 21.35 12.25 -9.33
CA MET A 1 20.90 12.34 -10.74
C MET A 1 20.32 13.73 -11.01
N SER A 2 20.21 14.16 -12.28
CA SER A 2 19.70 15.50 -12.67
C SER A 2 18.18 15.52 -12.86
N HIS A 3 17.56 16.70 -12.93
CA HIS A 3 16.11 16.82 -13.24
C HIS A 3 15.77 16.30 -14.65
N SER A 4 16.64 16.58 -15.63
CA SER A 4 16.52 16.09 -17.01
C SER A 4 16.39 14.56 -17.09
N TYR A 5 17.11 13.81 -16.25
CA TYR A 5 17.00 12.36 -16.20
C TYR A 5 15.58 11.88 -15.86
N TYR A 6 14.96 12.46 -14.83
CA TYR A 6 13.62 12.06 -14.40
C TYR A 6 12.53 12.53 -15.36
N ASN A 7 12.69 13.70 -16.00
CA ASN A 7 11.80 14.13 -17.08
C ASN A 7 11.87 13.17 -18.28
N LYS A 8 13.08 12.71 -18.64
CA LYS A 8 13.26 11.69 -19.70
C LYS A 8 12.62 10.35 -19.32
N GLN A 9 12.81 9.90 -18.08
CA GLN A 9 12.14 8.68 -17.58
C GLN A 9 10.62 8.80 -17.59
N TRP A 10 10.07 9.97 -17.26
CA TRP A 10 8.64 10.21 -17.33
C TRP A 10 8.13 10.16 -18.77
N LEU A 11 8.84 10.77 -19.72
CA LEU A 11 8.51 10.71 -21.14
C LEU A 11 8.54 9.26 -21.68
N GLU A 12 9.56 8.49 -21.33
CA GLU A 12 9.66 7.07 -21.71
C GLU A 12 8.52 6.24 -21.10
N ALA A 13 8.11 6.53 -19.86
CA ALA A 13 6.97 5.87 -19.22
C ALA A 13 5.64 6.21 -19.91
N GLN A 14 5.44 7.47 -20.29
CA GLN A 14 4.24 7.95 -21.00
C GLN A 14 4.14 7.38 -22.42
N ALA A 15 5.27 7.26 -23.12
CA ALA A 15 5.31 6.60 -24.43
C ALA A 15 4.90 5.12 -24.31
N ALA A 16 5.51 4.39 -23.37
CA ALA A 16 5.17 2.99 -23.12
C ALA A 16 3.70 2.80 -22.69
N LEU A 17 3.16 3.73 -21.91
CA LEU A 17 1.76 3.72 -21.49
C LEU A 17 0.81 3.97 -22.67
N THR A 18 1.14 4.93 -23.55
CA THR A 18 0.35 5.22 -24.75
C THR A 18 0.30 4.01 -25.69
N ASP A 19 1.44 3.33 -25.89
CA ASP A 19 1.51 2.11 -26.71
C ASP A 19 0.65 0.97 -26.15
N LEU A 20 0.55 0.88 -24.82
CA LEU A 20 -0.24 -0.14 -24.12
C LEU A 20 -1.74 0.18 -24.20
N LEU A 21 -2.11 1.45 -24.03
CA LEU A 21 -3.50 1.92 -24.18
C LEU A 21 -4.04 1.69 -25.61
N MET A 22 -3.21 1.85 -26.64
CA MET A 22 -3.58 1.51 -28.02
C MET A 22 -3.88 0.01 -28.20
N GLN A 23 -3.25 -0.86 -27.42
CA GLN A 23 -3.52 -2.30 -27.46
C GLN A 23 -4.78 -2.69 -26.68
N GLU A 24 -5.10 -1.98 -25.59
CA GLU A 24 -6.30 -2.24 -24.77
C GLU A 24 -7.57 -1.61 -25.32
N ILE A 25 -7.45 -0.52 -26.08
CA ILE A 25 -8.57 0.17 -26.75
C ILE A 25 -8.38 0.04 -28.27
N PRO A 26 -8.52 -1.17 -28.82
CA PRO A 26 -8.39 -1.38 -30.26
C PRO A 26 -9.52 -0.66 -31.00
N THR A 27 -9.22 -0.15 -32.19
CA THR A 27 -10.20 0.50 -33.08
C THR A 27 -11.30 -0.44 -33.56
N GLU A 28 -11.06 -1.76 -33.50
CA GLU A 28 -12.02 -2.81 -33.83
C GLU A 28 -12.26 -3.74 -32.62
N PRO A 29 -13.50 -4.23 -32.41
CA PRO A 29 -13.78 -5.15 -31.32
C PRO A 29 -12.98 -6.45 -31.49
N GLN A 30 -12.17 -6.80 -30.48
CA GLN A 30 -11.38 -8.03 -30.48
C GLN A 30 -12.30 -9.26 -30.52
N LYS A 31 -11.92 -10.24 -31.34
CA LYS A 31 -12.56 -11.56 -31.34
C LYS A 31 -12.27 -12.28 -30.02
N PRO A 32 -13.23 -13.06 -29.50
CA PRO A 32 -12.99 -13.84 -28.29
C PRO A 32 -11.86 -14.83 -28.51
N GLU A 33 -10.89 -14.85 -27.59
CA GLU A 33 -9.77 -15.77 -27.63
C GLU A 33 -10.21 -17.15 -27.15
N ARG A 34 -10.08 -18.16 -28.00
CA ARG A 34 -10.52 -19.53 -27.69
C ARG A 34 -9.47 -20.30 -26.92
N ASP A 35 -8.20 -19.98 -27.12
CA ASP A 35 -7.12 -20.62 -26.39
C ASP A 35 -6.87 -19.93 -25.04
N ARG A 36 -7.11 -20.67 -23.96
CA ARG A 36 -6.89 -20.21 -22.58
C ARG A 36 -5.42 -19.90 -22.31
N GLN A 37 -4.48 -20.60 -22.94
CA GLN A 37 -3.05 -20.35 -22.77
C GLN A 37 -2.65 -19.04 -23.47
N ALA A 38 -3.11 -18.82 -24.69
CA ALA A 38 -2.91 -17.55 -25.40
C ALA A 38 -3.53 -16.37 -24.64
N ALA A 39 -4.75 -16.52 -24.12
CA ALA A 39 -5.40 -15.50 -23.28
C ALA A 39 -4.57 -15.18 -22.02
N PHE A 40 -4.04 -16.20 -21.35
CA PHE A 40 -3.18 -16.01 -20.19
C PHE A 40 -1.87 -15.30 -20.55
N GLN A 41 -1.20 -15.69 -21.64
CA GLN A 41 0.03 -15.04 -22.10
C GLN A 41 -0.18 -13.57 -22.43
N LEU A 42 -1.31 -13.22 -23.07
CA LEU A 42 -1.68 -11.84 -23.34
C LEU A 42 -1.85 -11.04 -22.03
N LEU A 43 -2.64 -11.55 -21.09
CA LEU A 43 -2.84 -10.92 -19.77
C LEU A 43 -1.54 -10.77 -18.99
N ALA A 44 -0.71 -11.81 -18.95
CA ALA A 44 0.58 -11.83 -18.27
C ALA A 44 1.54 -10.78 -18.87
N THR A 45 1.56 -10.66 -20.20
CA THR A 45 2.39 -9.67 -20.90
C THR A 45 1.94 -8.25 -20.57
N MET A 46 0.63 -7.96 -20.63
CA MET A 46 0.09 -6.64 -20.26
C MET A 46 0.41 -6.30 -18.80
N TYR A 47 0.17 -7.26 -17.92
CA TYR A 47 0.41 -7.12 -16.49
C TYR A 47 1.89 -6.79 -16.20
N ILE A 48 2.85 -7.46 -16.85
CA ILE A 48 4.28 -7.18 -16.70
C ILE A 48 4.64 -5.79 -17.23
N LYS A 49 4.13 -5.42 -18.41
CA LYS A 49 4.38 -4.08 -18.99
C LYS A 49 3.86 -2.97 -18.07
N TYR A 50 2.68 -3.13 -17.48
CA TYR A 50 2.15 -2.18 -16.50
C TYR A 50 3.02 -2.09 -15.24
N ILE A 51 3.59 -3.19 -14.74
CA ILE A 51 4.56 -3.13 -13.62
C ILE A 51 5.80 -2.30 -14.01
N GLN A 52 6.34 -2.50 -15.20
CA GLN A 52 7.51 -1.74 -15.65
C GLN A 52 7.21 -0.24 -15.72
N ILE A 53 6.03 0.12 -16.22
CA ILE A 53 5.54 1.50 -16.24
C ILE A 53 5.39 2.02 -14.81
N MET A 54 4.73 1.27 -13.92
CA MET A 54 4.56 1.64 -12.51
C MET A 54 5.90 1.92 -11.83
N ARG A 55 6.93 1.10 -12.06
CA ARG A 55 8.28 1.31 -11.51
C ARG A 55 8.90 2.61 -11.96
N ARG A 56 8.80 2.93 -13.26
CA ARG A 56 9.33 4.20 -13.79
C ARG A 56 8.54 5.38 -13.24
N LEU A 57 7.21 5.29 -13.21
CA LEU A 57 6.34 6.34 -12.68
C LEU A 57 6.56 6.57 -11.18
N GLU A 58 6.78 5.52 -10.38
CA GLU A 58 7.08 5.63 -8.95
C GLU A 58 8.42 6.33 -8.72
N GLN A 59 9.46 5.96 -9.46
CA GLN A 59 10.77 6.64 -9.40
C GLN A 59 10.67 8.11 -9.82
N CYS A 60 9.87 8.40 -10.86
CA CYS A 60 9.61 9.76 -11.31
C CYS A 60 8.86 10.56 -10.24
N TYR A 61 7.79 10.00 -9.69
CA TYR A 61 7.01 10.62 -8.63
C TYR A 61 7.86 10.87 -7.38
N ASP A 62 8.70 9.92 -6.95
CA ASP A 62 9.53 10.09 -5.74
C ASP A 62 10.61 11.17 -5.94
N GLN A 63 11.10 11.40 -7.16
CA GLN A 63 12.29 12.23 -7.40
C GLN A 63 12.03 13.55 -8.15
N ILE A 64 10.89 13.72 -8.81
CA ILE A 64 10.48 15.00 -9.40
C ILE A 64 10.05 15.96 -8.29
N VAL A 65 10.57 17.19 -8.37
CA VAL A 65 10.40 18.22 -7.33
C VAL A 65 9.29 19.21 -7.69
N GLN A 66 8.92 19.28 -8.97
CA GLN A 66 7.92 20.20 -9.51
C GLN A 66 6.50 19.80 -9.03
N PRO A 67 5.78 20.66 -8.27
CA PRO A 67 4.53 20.27 -7.61
C PRO A 67 3.36 19.87 -8.53
N GLN A 68 3.24 20.49 -9.71
CA GLN A 68 2.12 20.24 -10.62
C GLN A 68 2.29 18.93 -11.40
N LYS A 69 3.49 18.64 -11.92
CA LYS A 69 3.87 17.35 -12.52
C LYS A 69 3.64 16.20 -11.57
N ARG A 70 3.97 16.38 -10.29
CA ARG A 70 3.74 15.36 -9.25
C ARG A 70 2.26 14.99 -9.13
N ARG A 71 1.32 15.94 -9.31
CA ARG A 71 -0.13 15.68 -9.29
C ARG A 71 -0.57 14.85 -10.49
N VAL A 72 -0.09 15.17 -11.70
CA VAL A 72 -0.35 14.37 -12.91
C VAL A 72 0.23 12.95 -12.78
N LEU A 73 1.47 12.85 -12.31
CA LEU A 73 2.12 11.56 -12.00
C LEU A 73 1.37 10.77 -10.95
N ARG A 74 0.88 11.42 -9.90
CA ARG A 74 0.09 10.80 -8.82
C ARG A 74 -1.18 10.15 -9.37
N HIS A 75 -1.92 10.88 -10.21
CA HIS A 75 -3.13 10.40 -10.85
C HIS A 75 -2.86 9.22 -11.79
N CYS A 76 -1.83 9.36 -12.65
CA CYS A 76 -1.40 8.30 -13.56
C CYS A 76 -0.97 7.02 -12.81
N LEU A 77 -0.21 7.18 -11.71
CA LEU A 77 0.27 6.07 -10.89
C LEU A 77 -0.89 5.33 -10.21
N ASP A 78 -1.92 6.03 -9.71
CA ASP A 78 -3.14 5.40 -9.18
C ASP A 78 -3.88 4.59 -10.24
N GLY A 79 -4.06 5.15 -11.44
CA GLY A 79 -4.70 4.45 -12.55
C GLY A 79 -3.94 3.17 -12.95
N VAL A 80 -2.63 3.25 -13.12
CA VAL A 80 -1.78 2.10 -13.47
C VAL A 80 -1.82 1.03 -12.37
N MET A 81 -1.74 1.41 -11.10
CA MET A 81 -1.87 0.47 -9.98
C MET A 81 -3.21 -0.24 -9.98
N GLY A 82 -4.31 0.49 -10.18
CA GLY A 82 -5.64 -0.08 -10.28
C GLY A 82 -5.75 -1.10 -11.41
N ARG A 83 -5.19 -0.78 -12.59
CA ARG A 83 -5.17 -1.68 -13.74
C ARG A 83 -4.35 -2.96 -13.48
N ILE A 84 -3.21 -2.85 -12.79
CA ILE A 84 -2.42 -4.03 -12.35
C ILE A 84 -3.27 -4.97 -11.49
N LEU A 85 -4.08 -4.43 -10.58
CA LEU A 85 -4.96 -5.22 -9.71
C LEU A 85 -6.13 -5.85 -10.48
N GLU A 86 -6.71 -5.16 -11.46
CA GLU A 86 -7.73 -5.72 -12.34
C GLU A 86 -7.17 -6.88 -13.17
N LEU A 87 -6.06 -6.66 -13.88
CA LEU A 87 -5.38 -7.71 -14.66
C LEU A 87 -5.01 -8.90 -13.79
N LYS A 88 -4.57 -8.65 -12.54
CA LYS A 88 -4.32 -9.72 -11.58
C LYS A 88 -5.58 -10.52 -11.27
N ASN A 89 -6.71 -9.86 -11.02
CA ASN A 89 -7.97 -10.55 -10.76
C ASN A 89 -8.48 -11.32 -11.99
N GLU A 90 -8.32 -10.76 -13.19
CA GLU A 90 -8.64 -11.44 -14.44
C GLU A 90 -7.80 -12.72 -14.62
N MET A 91 -6.49 -12.67 -14.36
CA MET A 91 -5.63 -13.86 -14.37
C MET A 91 -6.06 -14.91 -13.35
N ILE A 92 -6.43 -14.48 -12.12
CA ILE A 92 -6.94 -15.38 -11.08
C ILE A 92 -8.23 -16.08 -11.53
N ASP A 93 -9.14 -15.36 -12.18
CA ASP A 93 -10.39 -15.90 -12.67
C ASP A 93 -10.18 -16.83 -13.89
N LEU A 94 -9.17 -16.53 -14.72
CA LEU A 94 -8.79 -17.37 -15.86
C LEU A 94 -8.15 -18.69 -15.42
N GLU A 95 -7.18 -18.70 -14.50
CA GLU A 95 -6.44 -19.91 -14.08
C GLU A 95 -7.02 -20.61 -12.84
N PHE A 96 -7.92 -19.95 -12.11
CA PHE A 96 -8.39 -20.38 -10.79
C PHE A 96 -7.27 -20.59 -9.76
N SER A 97 -6.22 -19.77 -9.82
CA SER A 97 -5.07 -19.81 -8.91
C SER A 97 -4.72 -18.40 -8.42
N GLU A 98 -4.34 -18.24 -7.15
CA GLU A 98 -3.75 -16.98 -6.69
C GLU A 98 -2.30 -16.80 -7.22
N TYR A 99 -1.58 -17.91 -7.30
CA TYR A 99 -0.18 -17.98 -7.73
C TYR A 99 -0.07 -18.12 -9.24
N HIS A 100 0.76 -17.28 -9.84
CA HIS A 100 1.03 -17.23 -11.28
C HIS A 100 2.53 -17.16 -11.48
N TYR A 101 3.04 -17.88 -12.48
CA TYR A 101 4.46 -17.95 -12.81
C TYR A 101 4.68 -17.31 -14.17
N PHE A 102 5.74 -16.51 -14.29
CA PHE A 102 5.97 -15.64 -15.45
C PHE A 102 7.24 -16.00 -16.18
N ASP A 103 7.90 -17.10 -15.82
CA ASP A 103 9.26 -17.46 -16.22
C ASP A 103 9.44 -17.44 -17.75
N ASP A 104 8.48 -18.01 -18.49
CA ASP A 104 8.46 -18.03 -19.96
C ASP A 104 8.29 -16.60 -20.53
N VAL A 105 7.33 -15.83 -20.00
CA VAL A 105 7.06 -14.45 -20.44
C VAL A 105 8.22 -13.51 -20.12
N LEU A 106 8.88 -13.71 -18.97
CA LEU A 106 10.08 -12.97 -18.59
C LEU A 106 11.24 -13.28 -19.55
N SER A 107 11.41 -14.55 -19.92
CA SER A 107 12.40 -14.97 -20.91
C SER A 107 12.13 -14.31 -22.27
N ASP A 108 10.88 -14.33 -22.74
CA ASP A 108 10.47 -13.73 -24.01
C ASP A 108 10.70 -12.21 -24.05
N LEU A 109 10.40 -11.54 -22.94
CA LEU A 109 10.62 -10.09 -22.78
C LEU A 109 12.07 -9.73 -22.42
N LYS A 110 12.95 -10.71 -22.23
CA LYS A 110 14.35 -10.54 -21.79
C LYS A 110 14.46 -9.76 -20.46
N LEU A 111 13.57 -10.06 -19.53
CA LEU A 111 13.49 -9.42 -18.22
C LEU A 111 13.99 -10.35 -17.12
N THR A 112 14.48 -9.75 -16.04
CA THR A 112 14.82 -10.48 -14.82
C THR A 112 13.66 -10.43 -13.83
N PRO A 113 13.56 -11.36 -12.87
CA PRO A 113 12.53 -11.29 -11.83
C PRO A 113 12.56 -9.99 -11.02
N ASN A 114 13.75 -9.41 -10.86
CA ASN A 114 13.93 -8.11 -10.22
C ASN A 114 13.26 -6.97 -10.97
N ASP A 115 12.96 -7.11 -12.26
CA ASP A 115 12.27 -6.10 -13.08
C ASP A 115 10.74 -6.13 -12.93
N VAL A 116 10.21 -7.24 -12.39
CA VAL A 116 8.77 -7.48 -12.19
C VAL A 116 8.39 -7.47 -10.71
N GLU A 117 9.32 -7.13 -9.83
CA GLU A 117 8.98 -6.77 -8.45
C GLU A 117 8.18 -5.46 -8.42
N ILE A 118 7.02 -5.50 -7.76
CA ILE A 118 6.12 -4.36 -7.63
C ILE A 118 6.68 -3.44 -6.55
N PRO A 119 7.03 -2.18 -6.88
CA PRO A 119 7.48 -1.22 -5.89
C PRO A 119 6.31 -0.79 -5.00
N ILE A 120 6.58 -0.57 -3.72
CA ILE A 120 5.60 0.04 -2.81
C ILE A 120 5.77 1.56 -2.94
N PRO A 121 4.76 2.30 -3.38
CA PRO A 121 4.88 3.74 -3.55
C PRO A 121 5.21 4.47 -2.24
N ASN A 122 6.29 5.26 -2.25
CA ASN A 122 6.75 5.98 -1.07
C ASN A 122 5.73 7.00 -0.53
N TYR A 123 4.85 7.53 -1.38
CA TYR A 123 3.84 8.52 -0.98
C TYR A 123 2.81 7.98 0.00
N PHE A 124 2.63 6.65 0.09
CA PHE A 124 1.76 6.03 1.10
C PHE A 124 2.13 6.52 2.50
N ILE A 125 3.42 6.66 2.80
CA ILE A 125 3.88 7.14 4.10
C ILE A 125 4.17 8.64 4.04
N LEU A 126 4.90 9.10 3.00
CA LEU A 126 5.47 10.45 2.95
C LEU A 126 4.41 11.56 3.03
N GLU A 127 3.31 11.44 2.28
CA GLU A 127 2.23 12.46 2.30
C GLU A 127 1.54 12.55 3.67
N ARG A 128 1.58 11.46 4.45
CA ARG A 128 0.89 11.34 5.75
C ARG A 128 1.83 11.41 6.95
N THR A 129 3.11 11.70 6.76
CA THR A 129 4.13 11.66 7.82
C THR A 129 3.76 12.53 9.02
N LYS A 130 3.19 13.73 8.79
CA LYS A 130 2.73 14.63 9.88
C LYS A 130 1.59 14.01 10.71
N ALA A 131 0.65 13.32 10.07
CA ALA A 131 -0.43 12.64 10.77
C ALA A 131 0.05 11.39 11.52
N LEU A 132 0.91 10.59 10.89
CA LEU A 132 1.49 9.38 11.48
C LEU A 132 2.34 9.68 12.71
N THR A 133 3.16 10.74 12.67
CA THR A 133 3.98 11.17 13.81
C THR A 133 3.15 11.71 14.97
N LYS A 134 2.06 12.46 14.70
CA LYS A 134 1.09 12.86 15.75
C LYS A 134 0.45 11.64 16.40
N ARG A 135 0.00 10.66 15.60
CA ARG A 135 -0.59 9.41 16.09
C ARG A 135 0.38 8.59 16.92
N GLU A 136 1.63 8.46 16.46
CA GLU A 136 2.67 7.71 17.18
C GLU A 136 2.99 8.35 18.54
N LYS A 137 2.99 9.68 18.62
CA LYS A 137 3.11 10.41 19.90
C LYS A 137 1.93 10.13 20.83
N LEU A 138 0.70 10.18 20.32
CA LEU A 138 -0.50 9.89 21.10
C LEU A 138 -0.46 8.46 21.65
N LEU A 139 -0.22 7.47 20.79
CA LEU A 139 -0.09 6.07 21.20
C LEU A 139 1.05 5.87 22.20
N GLY A 140 2.19 6.54 22.01
CA GLY A 140 3.32 6.52 22.94
C GLY A 140 2.97 7.09 24.31
N GLN A 141 2.20 8.18 24.36
CA GLN A 141 1.73 8.79 25.62
C GLN A 141 0.77 7.87 26.36
N VAL A 142 -0.20 7.26 25.67
CA VAL A 142 -1.15 6.31 26.28
C VAL A 142 -0.41 5.08 26.81
N LEU A 143 0.51 4.50 26.03
CA LEU A 143 1.31 3.36 26.46
C LEU A 143 2.23 3.70 27.64
N ALA A 144 2.78 4.92 27.70
CA ALA A 144 3.59 5.35 28.83
C ALA A 144 2.78 5.47 30.14
N ARG A 145 1.50 5.90 30.06
CA ARG A 145 0.59 5.94 31.22
C ARG A 145 0.29 4.56 31.78
N LEU A 146 0.23 3.53 30.93
CA LEU A 146 -0.05 2.14 31.32
C LEU A 146 1.14 1.47 32.04
N GLY A 147 2.33 2.09 32.02
CA GLY A 147 3.56 1.48 32.51
C GLY A 147 4.10 0.41 31.55
N PRO A 148 5.28 -0.19 31.85
CA PRO A 148 5.78 -1.30 31.05
C PRO A 148 4.79 -2.47 31.15
N GLN A 149 4.10 -2.78 30.06
CA GLN A 149 3.43 -4.07 29.94
C GLN A 149 4.51 -5.14 30.11
N GLU A 150 4.43 -5.89 31.20
CA GLU A 150 5.12 -7.16 31.33
C GLU A 150 4.56 -8.06 30.23
N LEU A 151 5.19 -8.02 29.06
CA LEU A 151 5.20 -9.17 28.19
C LEU A 151 5.78 -10.27 29.06
N GLU A 152 4.92 -11.16 29.55
CA GLU A 152 5.26 -12.54 29.88
C GLU A 152 5.90 -13.14 28.63
N ARG A 153 7.15 -12.75 28.36
CA ARG A 153 8.09 -13.66 27.77
C ARG A 153 8.13 -14.76 28.81
N ASP A 154 7.83 -15.99 28.40
CA ASP A 154 8.35 -17.17 29.05
C ASP A 154 9.87 -16.94 29.13
N LYS A 155 10.31 -16.25 30.19
CA LYS A 155 11.65 -16.37 30.68
C LYS A 155 11.60 -17.78 31.21
N GLU A 156 12.01 -18.73 30.37
CA GLU A 156 12.70 -19.89 30.91
C GLU A 156 13.72 -19.28 31.86
N GLU A 157 13.41 -19.28 33.15
CA GLU A 157 14.36 -18.97 34.19
C GLU A 157 15.42 -20.04 34.02
N VAL A 158 16.45 -19.71 33.24
CA VAL A 158 17.63 -20.55 33.12
C VAL A 158 18.24 -20.52 34.51
N ALA A 159 17.84 -21.50 35.32
CA ALA A 159 18.38 -21.71 36.63
C ALA A 159 19.89 -21.92 36.46
N MET A 160 20.65 -20.86 36.71
CA MET A 160 22.09 -20.90 36.76
C MET A 160 22.47 -21.92 37.84
N SER A 161 23.21 -22.97 37.47
CA SER A 161 23.70 -23.90 38.47
C SER A 161 24.66 -23.18 39.42
N TRP A 162 24.71 -23.63 40.68
CA TRP A 162 25.63 -23.08 41.68
C TRP A 162 27.08 -23.03 41.18
N ASP A 163 27.51 -24.03 40.42
CA ASP A 163 28.84 -24.06 39.80
C ASP A 163 29.06 -22.99 38.74
N GLN A 164 28.02 -22.66 37.95
CA GLN A 164 28.09 -21.56 36.98
C GLN A 164 28.18 -20.21 37.71
N ALA A 165 27.42 -20.02 38.78
CA ALA A 165 27.50 -18.82 39.61
C ALA A 165 28.90 -18.63 40.22
N ILE A 166 29.46 -19.69 40.82
CA ILE A 166 30.81 -19.67 41.41
C ILE A 166 31.86 -19.36 40.36
N ARG A 167 31.80 -19.98 39.18
CA ARG A 167 32.76 -19.71 38.09
C ARG A 167 32.70 -18.26 37.61
N ILE A 168 31.51 -17.69 37.48
CA ILE A 168 31.33 -16.28 37.08
C ILE A 168 31.95 -15.36 38.13
N ILE A 169 31.67 -15.58 39.41
CA ILE A 169 32.23 -14.79 40.52
C ILE A 169 33.76 -14.87 40.51
N GLN A 170 34.33 -16.07 40.37
CA GLN A 170 35.79 -16.28 40.34
C GLN A 170 36.46 -15.64 39.10
N VAL A 171 35.79 -15.63 37.94
CA VAL A 171 36.28 -14.96 36.73
C VAL A 171 36.26 -13.44 36.93
N HIS A 172 35.18 -12.90 37.50
CA HIS A 172 35.07 -11.47 37.78
C HIS A 172 36.07 -10.99 38.83
N GLU A 173 36.35 -11.79 39.87
CA GLU A 173 37.36 -11.44 40.88
C GLU A 173 38.78 -11.49 40.29
N ARG A 174 39.11 -12.50 39.46
CA ARG A 174 40.39 -12.51 38.73
C ARG A 174 40.55 -11.29 37.82
N ALA A 175 39.48 -10.89 37.14
CA ALA A 175 39.49 -9.69 36.30
C ALA A 175 39.66 -8.40 37.12
N ARG A 176 39.04 -8.32 38.32
CA ARG A 176 39.21 -7.19 39.24
C ARG A 176 40.65 -7.08 39.73
N GLN A 177 41.23 -8.19 40.17
CA GLN A 177 42.64 -8.27 40.60
C GLN A 177 43.60 -7.89 39.47
N GLY A 178 43.34 -8.35 38.24
CA GLY A 178 44.11 -7.96 37.05
C GLY A 178 44.06 -6.47 36.77
N ARG A 179 42.88 -5.83 36.87
CA ARG A 179 42.73 -4.38 36.71
C ARG A 179 43.45 -3.60 37.81
N LEU A 180 43.39 -4.07 39.05
CA LEU A 180 44.05 -3.43 40.19
C LEU A 180 45.58 -3.45 40.02
N ARG A 181 46.14 -4.61 39.68
CA ARG A 181 47.59 -4.76 39.39
C ARG A 181 48.03 -3.91 38.19
N ALA A 182 47.24 -3.87 37.12
CA ALA A 182 47.55 -3.05 35.96
C ALA A 182 47.57 -1.54 36.31
N ARG A 183 46.65 -1.08 37.16
CA ARG A 183 46.62 0.30 37.65
C ARG A 183 47.87 0.62 38.48
N PHE A 184 48.20 -0.26 39.42
CA PHE A 184 49.37 -0.11 40.29
C PHE A 184 50.70 -0.07 39.51
N MET A 185 50.89 -1.00 38.56
CA MET A 185 52.08 -1.01 37.70
C MET A 185 52.18 0.23 36.79
N ARG A 186 51.04 0.81 36.41
CA ARG A 186 51.00 2.02 35.60
C ARG A 186 51.40 3.26 36.41
N GLU A 187 51.02 3.32 37.69
CA GLU A 187 51.41 4.39 38.62
C GLU A 187 52.92 4.34 38.90
N ILE A 188 53.49 3.16 39.14
CA ILE A 188 54.95 2.98 39.29
C ILE A 188 55.70 3.47 38.05
N ARG A 189 55.25 3.07 36.85
CA ARG A 189 55.87 3.50 35.59
C ARG A 189 55.79 5.02 35.39
N GLN A 190 54.69 5.65 35.79
CA GLN A 190 54.54 7.10 35.71
C GLN A 190 55.42 7.83 36.73
N GLN A 191 55.63 7.25 37.91
CA GLN A 191 56.59 7.77 38.89
C GLN A 191 58.03 7.67 38.38
N GLU A 192 58.44 6.50 37.86
CA GLU A 192 59.76 6.35 37.23
C GLU A 192 59.97 7.31 36.06
N GLU A 193 58.94 7.53 35.22
CA GLU A 193 59.02 8.51 34.14
C GLU A 193 59.10 9.96 34.65
N ARG A 194 58.43 10.29 35.75
CA ARG A 194 58.54 11.61 36.40
C ARG A 194 59.91 11.81 37.04
N GLU A 195 60.46 10.80 37.70
CA GLU A 195 61.79 10.83 38.30
C GLU A 195 62.89 10.93 37.24
N LYS A 196 62.78 10.17 36.14
CA LYS A 196 63.67 10.30 34.99
C LYS A 196 63.57 11.67 34.31
N ARG A 197 62.36 12.25 34.21
CA ARG A 197 62.17 13.62 33.70
C ARG A 197 62.75 14.67 34.63
N ALA A 198 62.63 14.50 35.94
CA ALA A 198 63.21 15.39 36.94
C ALA A 198 64.75 15.32 36.98
N GLN A 199 65.34 14.14 36.73
CA GLN A 199 66.80 13.98 36.63
C GLN A 199 67.39 14.54 35.33
N MET A 200 66.65 14.47 34.21
CA MET A 200 67.15 14.90 32.90
C MET A 200 66.99 16.41 32.62
N PHE A 201 66.04 17.08 33.27
CA PHE A 201 65.72 18.48 32.99
C PHE A 201 65.69 19.30 34.27
N GLY A 202 66.82 19.96 34.57
CA GLY A 202 66.79 21.18 35.36
C GLY A 202 65.81 22.21 34.76
N ALA A 203 65.41 23.20 35.57
CA ALA A 203 64.34 24.15 35.26
C ALA A 203 64.41 24.70 33.82
N PRO A 204 63.37 24.52 32.99
CA PRO A 204 63.41 24.95 31.60
C PRO A 204 63.17 26.46 31.51
N THR A 205 64.22 27.22 31.18
CA THR A 205 64.05 28.53 30.56
C THR A 205 63.64 28.29 29.10
N LEU A 206 62.33 28.21 28.87
CA LEU A 206 61.76 27.96 27.55
C LEU A 206 61.76 29.25 26.73
N ASP A 207 62.83 29.43 25.97
CA ASP A 207 62.90 30.38 24.86
C ASP A 207 61.83 30.00 23.80
N PRO A 208 60.90 30.90 23.40
CA PRO A 208 59.81 30.62 22.48
C PRO A 208 60.24 29.97 21.16
N ASP A 209 61.41 30.31 20.65
CA ASP A 209 61.94 29.77 19.39
C ASP A 209 62.34 28.29 19.53
N VAL A 210 62.91 27.93 20.68
CA VAL A 210 63.24 26.53 21.00
C VAL A 210 61.96 25.70 21.19
N ALA A 211 60.90 26.29 21.74
CA ALA A 211 59.59 25.66 21.84
C ALA A 211 58.97 25.39 20.46
N ALA A 212 59.00 26.39 19.57
CA ALA A 212 58.46 26.30 18.21
C ALA A 212 59.17 25.21 17.38
N ILE A 213 60.51 25.16 17.43
CA ILE A 213 61.31 24.14 16.73
C ILE A 213 60.96 22.73 17.21
N ARG A 214 60.76 22.55 18.52
CA ARG A 214 60.37 21.24 19.08
C ARG A 214 58.99 20.81 18.62
N ILE A 215 58.00 21.72 18.62
CA ILE A 215 56.64 21.44 18.14
C ILE A 215 56.66 21.07 16.66
N GLN A 216 57.37 21.85 15.84
CA GLN A 216 57.48 21.59 14.40
C GLN A 216 58.18 20.26 14.12
N LYS A 217 59.25 19.92 14.84
CA LYS A 217 59.96 18.63 14.69
C LYS A 217 59.05 17.46 14.99
N VAL A 218 58.28 17.54 16.09
CA VAL A 218 57.32 16.49 16.48
C VAL A 218 56.21 16.36 15.45
N TRP A 219 55.65 17.47 14.97
CA TRP A 219 54.60 17.48 13.94
C TRP A 219 55.08 16.92 12.60
N LYS A 220 56.25 17.36 12.11
CA LYS A 220 56.85 16.83 10.88
C LYS A 220 57.12 15.33 10.99
N GLY A 221 57.65 14.87 12.12
CA GLY A 221 57.85 13.44 12.37
C GLY A 221 56.54 12.64 12.44
N PHE A 222 55.50 13.19 13.06
CA PHE A 222 54.17 12.57 13.09
C PHE A 222 53.55 12.47 11.69
N SER A 223 53.59 13.57 10.94
CA SER A 223 53.07 13.63 9.56
C SER A 223 53.78 12.62 8.66
N GLN A 224 55.12 12.57 8.71
CA GLN A 224 55.91 11.64 7.91
C GLN A 224 55.63 10.18 8.27
N ARG A 225 55.60 9.83 9.56
CA ARG A 225 55.26 8.46 9.99
C ARG A 225 53.86 8.04 9.54
N ARG A 226 52.89 8.96 9.58
CA ARG A 226 51.52 8.69 9.11
C ARG A 226 51.49 8.45 7.60
N ARG A 227 52.25 9.23 6.82
CA ARG A 227 52.40 9.06 5.37
C ARG A 227 53.07 7.74 5.02
N THR A 228 54.23 7.45 5.60
CA THR A 228 54.96 6.20 5.35
C THR A 228 54.15 4.96 5.76
N LYS A 229 53.37 5.04 6.83
CA LYS A 229 52.46 3.95 7.21
C LYS A 229 51.39 3.70 6.14
N LYS A 230 50.83 4.78 5.57
CA LYS A 230 49.82 4.71 4.50
C LYS A 230 50.41 4.13 3.22
N GLU A 231 51.58 4.61 2.80
CA GLU A 231 52.31 4.10 1.62
C GLU A 231 52.63 2.61 1.78
N ARG A 232 53.10 2.18 2.96
CA ARG A 232 53.34 0.76 3.26
C ARG A 232 52.04 -0.06 3.22
N GLU A 233 50.95 0.45 3.78
CA GLU A 233 49.65 -0.23 3.71
C GLU A 233 49.18 -0.40 2.26
N GLU A 234 49.33 0.64 1.42
CA GLU A 234 49.00 0.62 -0.01
C GLU A 234 49.84 -0.39 -0.79
N GLU A 235 51.17 -0.45 -0.55
CA GLU A 235 52.05 -1.46 -1.14
C GLU A 235 51.67 -2.88 -0.71
N MET A 236 51.37 -3.09 0.58
CA MET A 236 50.97 -4.41 1.10
C MET A 236 49.65 -4.88 0.51
N ILE A 237 48.72 -3.96 0.18
CA ILE A 237 47.48 -4.25 -0.52
C ILE A 237 47.77 -4.57 -2.00
N PHE A 238 48.62 -3.78 -2.65
CA PHE A 238 49.00 -3.98 -4.05
C PHE A 238 49.69 -5.34 -4.30
N VAL A 239 50.58 -5.76 -3.38
CA VAL A 239 51.27 -7.06 -3.42
C VAL A 239 50.34 -8.21 -2.98
N GLY A 240 49.12 -7.92 -2.50
CA GLY A 240 48.12 -8.92 -2.12
C GLY A 240 48.34 -9.55 -0.74
N MET A 241 49.23 -8.98 0.09
CA MET A 241 49.47 -9.46 1.46
C MET A 241 48.46 -8.90 2.48
N LEU A 242 47.78 -7.80 2.16
CA LEU A 242 46.63 -7.30 2.90
C LEU A 242 45.42 -7.22 1.97
N PRO A 243 44.21 -7.63 2.40
CA PRO A 243 43.01 -7.38 1.63
C PRO A 243 42.78 -5.86 1.52
N PRO A 244 42.25 -5.37 0.38
CA PRO A 244 41.91 -3.97 0.25
C PRO A 244 40.93 -3.55 1.36
N PRO A 245 41.00 -2.30 1.84
CA PRO A 245 40.10 -1.84 2.89
C PRO A 245 38.68 -1.95 2.36
N LEU A 246 37.77 -2.47 3.18
CA LEU A 246 36.35 -2.43 2.83
C LEU A 246 35.98 -0.99 2.46
N PRO A 247 35.29 -0.75 1.33
CA PRO A 247 34.91 0.58 0.91
C PRO A 247 34.26 1.31 2.08
N ASN A 248 34.74 2.51 2.40
CA ASN A 248 34.12 3.30 3.47
C ASN A 248 32.65 3.49 3.09
N PRO A 249 31.68 2.98 3.88
CA PRO A 249 30.28 3.01 3.50
C PRO A 249 29.81 4.43 3.20
N LYS A 250 30.42 5.46 3.81
CA LYS A 250 30.09 6.87 3.57
C LYS A 250 30.44 7.42 2.18
N ASN A 251 31.32 6.75 1.44
CA ASN A 251 31.83 7.18 0.13
C ASN A 251 31.39 6.26 -1.01
N MET A 252 30.40 5.38 -0.77
CA MET A 252 29.85 4.50 -1.80
C MET A 252 28.87 5.28 -2.69
N PRO A 253 28.87 5.06 -4.02
CA PRO A 253 27.89 5.68 -4.93
C PRO A 253 26.44 5.53 -4.45
N GLN A 254 26.10 4.35 -3.90
CA GLN A 254 24.79 4.08 -3.30
C GLN A 254 24.43 5.06 -2.17
N THR A 255 25.39 5.40 -1.29
CA THR A 255 25.14 6.36 -0.21
C THR A 255 25.04 7.80 -0.70
N PHE A 256 25.72 8.15 -1.79
CA PHE A 256 25.52 9.44 -2.44
C PHE A 256 24.15 9.54 -3.10
N CYS A 257 23.68 8.46 -3.74
CA CYS A 257 22.31 8.39 -4.28
C CYS A 257 21.28 8.59 -3.18
N LEU A 258 21.34 7.84 -2.08
CA LEU A 258 20.42 7.97 -0.95
C LEU A 258 20.38 9.39 -0.37
N ARG A 259 21.54 10.03 -0.18
CA ARG A 259 21.59 11.43 0.27
C ARG A 259 20.95 12.39 -0.75
N THR A 260 21.21 12.18 -2.03
CA THR A 260 20.62 13.01 -3.09
C THR A 260 19.09 12.88 -3.12
N GLU A 261 18.58 11.67 -2.93
CA GLU A 261 17.15 11.38 -2.84
C GLU A 261 16.53 12.06 -1.61
N GLU A 262 17.18 11.97 -0.44
CA GLU A 262 16.75 12.66 0.78
C GLU A 262 16.73 14.18 0.63
N ASP A 263 17.76 14.77 0.02
CA ASP A 263 17.81 16.22 -0.19
C ASP A 263 16.74 16.69 -1.18
N ARG A 264 16.46 15.91 -2.22
CA ARG A 264 15.34 16.17 -3.15
C ARG A 264 13.98 16.15 -2.46
N ARG A 265 13.76 15.22 -1.52
CA ARG A 265 12.52 15.17 -0.73
C ARG A 265 12.34 16.40 0.16
N LYS A 266 13.43 16.94 0.73
CA LYS A 266 13.35 18.23 1.45
C LYS A 266 12.97 19.38 0.51
N THR A 267 13.54 19.41 -0.70
CA THR A 267 13.19 20.42 -1.70
C THR A 267 11.72 20.30 -2.14
N GLN A 268 11.18 19.07 -2.24
CA GLN A 268 9.76 18.85 -2.55
C GLN A 268 8.85 19.49 -1.50
N ASP A 269 9.15 19.30 -0.21
CA ASP A 269 8.37 19.90 0.87
C ASP A 269 8.38 21.44 0.83
N VAL A 270 9.52 22.03 0.43
CA VAL A 270 9.64 23.48 0.26
C VAL A 270 8.83 23.95 -0.94
N HIS A 271 8.97 23.32 -2.10
CA HIS A 271 8.24 23.71 -3.31
C HIS A 271 6.74 23.51 -3.18
N GLU A 272 6.29 22.48 -2.46
CA GLU A 272 4.86 22.25 -2.18
C GLU A 272 4.29 23.34 -1.27
N GLN A 273 5.06 23.82 -0.28
CA GLN A 273 4.65 24.97 0.54
C GLN A 273 4.59 26.27 -0.27
N GLU A 274 5.62 26.52 -1.10
CA GLU A 274 5.62 27.67 -2.01
C GLU A 274 4.43 27.63 -2.97
N TYR A 275 4.11 26.46 -3.52
CA TYR A 275 2.95 26.25 -4.39
C TYR A 275 1.63 26.53 -3.68
N GLN A 276 1.43 26.00 -2.46
CA GLN A 276 0.23 26.25 -1.67
C GLN A 276 0.04 27.73 -1.35
N GLN A 277 1.13 28.44 -1.04
CA GLN A 277 1.09 29.89 -0.85
C GLN A 277 0.77 30.61 -2.15
N ALA A 278 1.32 30.16 -3.28
CA ALA A 278 1.05 30.75 -4.60
C ALA A 278 -0.41 30.60 -5.02
N LEU A 279 -1.07 29.48 -4.72
CA LEU A 279 -2.49 29.27 -5.00
C LEU A 279 -3.37 30.35 -4.37
N VAL A 280 -3.13 30.66 -3.09
CA VAL A 280 -3.86 31.70 -2.34
C VAL A 280 -3.50 33.08 -2.87
N ASN A 281 -2.20 33.39 -2.96
CA ASN A 281 -1.73 34.70 -3.38
C ASN A 281 -2.17 35.07 -4.81
N ILE A 282 -2.26 34.11 -5.73
CA ILE A 282 -2.70 34.35 -7.11
C ILE A 282 -4.23 34.49 -7.16
N HIS A 283 -4.98 33.68 -6.40
CA HIS A 283 -6.44 33.82 -6.28
C HIS A 283 -6.81 35.21 -5.73
N ASP A 284 -6.20 35.64 -4.63
CA ASP A 284 -6.45 36.96 -4.02
C ASP A 284 -6.15 38.09 -5.01
N LYS A 285 -5.01 38.01 -5.71
CA LYS A 285 -4.66 39.00 -6.74
C LYS A 285 -5.66 39.04 -7.88
N LEU A 286 -6.12 37.88 -8.37
CA LEU A 286 -7.13 37.82 -9.44
C LEU A 286 -8.46 38.44 -8.99
N MET A 287 -8.89 38.19 -7.75
CA MET A 287 -10.08 38.82 -7.18
C MET A 287 -9.95 40.34 -7.08
N GLU A 288 -8.76 40.86 -6.75
CA GLU A 288 -8.50 42.30 -6.67
C GLU A 288 -8.37 42.96 -8.05
N THR A 289 -7.68 42.34 -9.00
CA THR A 289 -7.36 42.97 -10.29
C THR A 289 -8.37 42.69 -11.39
N GLU A 290 -8.78 41.43 -11.57
CA GLU A 290 -9.71 41.03 -12.64
C GLU A 290 -11.16 40.92 -12.13
N GLY A 291 -11.35 40.77 -10.81
CA GLY A 291 -12.67 40.55 -10.22
C GLY A 291 -13.69 41.67 -10.47
N PRO A 292 -13.35 42.96 -10.29
CA PRO A 292 -14.27 44.07 -10.57
C PRO A 292 -14.73 44.09 -12.04
N ASP A 293 -13.80 43.91 -12.97
CA ASP A 293 -14.07 43.92 -14.40
C ASP A 293 -14.97 42.73 -14.78
N LEU A 294 -14.66 41.52 -14.31
CA LEU A 294 -15.48 40.33 -14.54
C LEU A 294 -16.90 40.52 -14.00
N LYS A 295 -17.03 41.10 -12.79
CA LYS A 295 -18.33 41.39 -12.17
C LYS A 295 -19.16 42.35 -13.02
N GLU A 296 -18.57 43.45 -13.47
CA GLU A 296 -19.24 44.44 -14.32
C GLU A 296 -19.68 43.82 -15.64
N THR A 297 -18.77 43.07 -16.29
CA THR A 297 -19.05 42.41 -17.57
C THR A 297 -20.22 41.41 -17.45
N MET A 298 -20.24 40.60 -16.39
CA MET A 298 -21.34 39.65 -16.13
C MET A 298 -22.65 40.35 -15.82
N MET A 299 -22.63 41.40 -15.00
CA MET A 299 -23.83 42.19 -14.68
C MET A 299 -24.43 42.81 -15.93
N ASP A 300 -23.60 43.37 -16.81
CA ASP A 300 -24.06 44.00 -18.05
C ASP A 300 -24.65 42.98 -19.03
N GLN A 301 -24.04 41.80 -19.16
CA GLN A 301 -24.61 40.72 -19.97
C GLN A 301 -25.98 40.25 -19.43
N ILE A 302 -26.14 40.14 -18.11
CA ILE A 302 -27.43 39.75 -17.49
C ILE A 302 -28.46 40.89 -17.64
N ARG A 303 -28.06 42.16 -17.50
CA ARG A 303 -28.93 43.33 -17.72
C ARG A 303 -29.40 43.39 -19.17
N GLN A 304 -28.50 43.16 -20.11
CA GLN A 304 -28.83 43.08 -21.54
C GLN A 304 -29.85 41.96 -21.79
N TRP A 305 -29.64 40.79 -21.21
CA TRP A 305 -30.60 39.69 -21.28
C TRP A 305 -31.99 40.06 -20.71
N PHE A 306 -32.04 40.77 -19.57
CA PHE A 306 -33.32 41.27 -19.03
C PHE A 306 -34.04 42.21 -19.99
N ILE A 307 -33.32 43.08 -20.68
CA ILE A 307 -33.88 44.05 -21.64
C ILE A 307 -34.40 43.31 -22.87
N GLU A 308 -33.60 42.43 -23.47
CA GLU A 308 -33.98 41.64 -24.65
C GLU A 308 -35.23 40.80 -24.38
N CYS A 309 -35.29 40.14 -23.22
CA CYS A 309 -36.48 39.37 -22.83
C CYS A 309 -37.71 40.26 -22.56
N ARG A 310 -37.53 41.46 -21.97
CA ARG A 310 -38.63 42.40 -21.74
C ARG A 310 -39.17 42.97 -23.05
N ASP A 311 -38.29 43.31 -23.97
CA ASP A 311 -38.68 43.89 -25.26
C ASP A 311 -39.39 42.84 -26.14
N ALA A 312 -39.07 41.55 -25.98
CA ALA A 312 -39.76 40.45 -26.65
C ALA A 312 -41.11 40.04 -26.00
N THR A 313 -41.21 40.01 -24.66
CA THR A 313 -42.38 39.44 -23.94
C THR A 313 -43.24 40.46 -23.18
N GLY A 314 -42.79 41.70 -23.07
CA GLY A 314 -43.47 42.79 -22.34
C GLY A 314 -43.39 42.68 -20.81
N LYS A 315 -42.70 41.68 -20.25
CA LYS A 315 -42.51 41.47 -18.79
C LYS A 315 -41.07 41.05 -18.49
N PHE A 316 -40.60 41.36 -17.28
CA PHE A 316 -39.30 40.88 -16.82
C PHE A 316 -39.33 39.37 -16.54
N PRO A 317 -38.31 38.60 -16.98
CA PRO A 317 -38.18 37.16 -16.70
C PRO A 317 -38.16 36.81 -15.21
N GLU A 318 -38.32 35.53 -14.91
CA GLU A 318 -37.91 34.97 -13.62
C GLU A 318 -36.44 34.55 -13.72
N PHE A 319 -35.66 34.86 -12.68
CA PHE A 319 -34.25 34.50 -12.63
C PHE A 319 -34.12 33.01 -12.29
N PRO A 320 -33.23 32.23 -12.96
CA PRO A 320 -33.07 30.81 -12.67
C PRO A 320 -32.72 30.54 -11.19
N GLU A 321 -33.29 29.47 -10.63
CA GLU A 321 -33.00 29.05 -9.25
C GLU A 321 -31.58 28.47 -9.12
N GLU A 322 -31.05 28.46 -7.90
CA GLU A 322 -29.70 27.93 -7.62
C GLU A 322 -29.57 26.44 -7.93
N GLU A 323 -30.67 25.68 -7.80
CA GLU A 323 -30.72 24.24 -8.09
C GLU A 323 -30.57 23.92 -9.59
N ASP A 324 -30.89 24.87 -10.48
CA ASP A 324 -30.81 24.72 -11.94
C ASP A 324 -29.49 25.26 -12.53
N GLY A 325 -28.60 25.86 -11.73
CA GLY A 325 -27.32 26.40 -12.19
C GLY A 325 -27.30 27.92 -12.46
N GLY A 326 -28.33 28.67 -12.03
CA GLY A 326 -28.30 30.14 -12.00
C GLY A 326 -28.06 30.81 -13.37
N SER A 327 -27.18 31.82 -13.41
CA SER A 327 -26.82 32.50 -14.66
C SER A 327 -25.94 31.69 -15.61
N ALA A 328 -25.43 30.51 -15.22
CA ALA A 328 -24.65 29.65 -16.12
C ALA A 328 -25.46 29.22 -17.35
N ILE A 329 -26.79 29.09 -17.20
CA ILE A 329 -27.73 28.82 -18.31
C ILE A 329 -27.82 30.02 -19.26
N ILE A 330 -27.68 31.24 -18.75
CA ILE A 330 -27.77 32.49 -19.53
C ILE A 330 -26.51 32.66 -20.39
N PHE A 331 -25.35 32.23 -19.90
CA PHE A 331 -24.06 32.32 -20.60
C PHE A 331 -23.75 31.12 -21.52
N ALA A 332 -24.38 29.97 -21.30
CA ALA A 332 -24.32 28.83 -22.21
C ALA A 332 -25.21 29.10 -23.43
N GLN A 333 -24.71 29.91 -24.38
CA GLN A 333 -25.40 30.34 -25.61
C GLN A 333 -26.45 29.35 -26.11
N LYS A 334 -27.72 29.72 -26.01
CA LYS A 334 -28.83 29.14 -26.76
C LYS A 334 -29.50 30.22 -27.59
N ASP A 335 -29.66 29.96 -28.88
CA ASP A 335 -30.31 30.87 -29.82
C ASP A 335 -31.74 31.19 -29.34
N PRO A 336 -32.22 32.45 -29.49
CA PRO A 336 -33.56 32.89 -29.09
C PRO A 336 -34.74 32.03 -29.56
N ILE A 337 -34.51 31.20 -30.58
CA ILE A 337 -35.49 30.34 -31.26
C ILE A 337 -35.78 29.04 -30.48
N GLU A 338 -34.84 28.55 -29.65
CA GLU A 338 -35.07 27.37 -28.80
C GLU A 338 -35.84 27.72 -27.52
N LEU A 339 -35.67 28.94 -27.01
CA LEU A 339 -36.41 29.47 -25.87
C LEU A 339 -37.91 29.61 -26.19
N GLU A 340 -38.27 29.98 -27.44
CA GLU A 340 -39.66 29.99 -27.90
C GLU A 340 -40.31 28.61 -27.90
N LYS A 341 -39.55 27.53 -28.14
CA LYS A 341 -40.07 26.15 -28.13
C LYS A 341 -40.31 25.66 -26.70
N GLU A 342 -39.45 26.02 -25.75
CA GLU A 342 -39.66 25.68 -24.33
C GLU A 342 -40.74 26.53 -23.66
N LEU A 343 -40.88 27.81 -24.03
CA LEU A 343 -41.98 28.66 -23.56
C LEU A 343 -43.33 28.21 -24.12
N LYS A 344 -43.41 27.81 -25.40
CA LYS A 344 -44.62 27.17 -25.97
C LYS A 344 -44.93 25.82 -25.32
N ALA A 345 -43.93 25.02 -24.99
CA ALA A 345 -44.13 23.74 -24.29
C ALA A 345 -44.62 23.93 -22.84
N LYS A 346 -44.15 24.97 -22.13
CA LYS A 346 -44.62 25.31 -20.77
C LYS A 346 -46.00 25.97 -20.77
N GLU A 347 -46.37 26.71 -21.82
CA GLU A 347 -47.74 27.24 -22.01
C GLU A 347 -48.76 26.13 -22.32
N GLU A 348 -48.37 25.07 -23.03
CA GLU A 348 -49.25 23.93 -23.32
C GLU A 348 -49.51 23.04 -22.09
N ASP A 349 -48.57 22.94 -21.15
CA ASP A 349 -48.71 22.09 -19.96
C ASP A 349 -49.49 22.75 -18.81
N GLN A 350 -49.62 24.08 -18.79
CA GLN A 350 -50.48 24.80 -17.84
C GLN A 350 -51.97 24.82 -18.24
N GLY A 351 -52.33 24.27 -19.40
CA GLY A 351 -53.70 24.23 -19.93
C GLY A 351 -54.60 23.08 -19.43
N LYS A 352 -54.11 22.15 -18.59
CA LYS A 352 -54.92 21.03 -18.06
C LYS A 352 -54.82 20.90 -16.54
N GLY A 353 -55.61 21.70 -15.83
CA GLY A 353 -55.66 21.60 -14.37
C GLY A 353 -56.87 22.22 -13.67
N LYS A 354 -57.98 21.46 -13.62
CA LYS A 354 -58.99 21.39 -12.53
C LYS A 354 -60.12 22.44 -12.42
N LYS A 355 -61.34 21.95 -12.64
CA LYS A 355 -62.54 22.07 -11.76
C LYS A 355 -63.44 20.86 -12.09
N GLY A 356 -64.06 20.11 -11.19
CA GLY A 356 -64.24 20.20 -9.75
C GLY A 356 -64.74 18.86 -9.18
N LYS A 357 -64.79 18.80 -7.85
CA LYS A 357 -65.06 17.63 -7.00
C LYS A 357 -66.52 17.64 -6.56
N LYS A 358 -67.29 16.54 -6.71
CA LYS A 358 -68.28 16.05 -5.71
C LYS A 358 -69.07 14.81 -6.19
N GLY A 359 -68.83 13.69 -5.51
CA GLY A 359 -69.82 12.84 -4.83
C GLY A 359 -71.09 12.32 -5.55
N LYS A 360 -71.22 10.98 -5.48
CA LYS A 360 -72.34 10.22 -4.84
C LYS A 360 -73.13 9.27 -5.76
N LYS A 361 -73.00 7.98 -5.42
CA LYS A 361 -73.97 6.84 -5.47
C LYS A 361 -74.81 6.60 -6.74
N GLY A 362 -74.72 5.37 -7.26
CA GLY A 362 -75.76 4.77 -8.11
C GLY A 362 -75.38 3.37 -8.62
N LYS A 363 -76.12 2.35 -8.19
CA LYS A 363 -75.84 0.91 -8.27
C LYS A 363 -76.63 0.25 -9.41
N LYS A 364 -76.06 -0.80 -10.04
CA LYS A 364 -76.65 -1.99 -10.73
C LYS A 364 -76.05 -2.15 -12.15
N GLY A 365 -75.56 -3.31 -12.60
CA GLY A 365 -75.41 -4.63 -11.99
C GLY A 365 -75.29 -5.72 -13.07
N LYS A 366 -74.52 -6.78 -12.76
CA LYS A 366 -74.56 -8.17 -13.31
C LYS A 366 -74.19 -8.34 -14.79
N LYS A 367 -73.46 -9.37 -15.24
CA LYS A 367 -73.09 -10.75 -14.83
C LYS A 367 -71.87 -11.11 -15.72
N GLY A 368 -70.89 -11.94 -15.40
CA GLY A 368 -70.61 -12.77 -14.23
C GLY A 368 -69.64 -13.91 -14.58
N LYS A 369 -68.88 -14.36 -13.56
CA LYS A 369 -68.30 -15.72 -13.33
C LYS A 369 -67.17 -16.21 -14.27
N LYS A 370 -66.15 -16.95 -13.83
CA LYS A 370 -65.72 -17.47 -12.50
C LYS A 370 -64.30 -18.04 -12.60
N ASP A 371 -63.55 -17.93 -11.50
CA ASP A 371 -62.61 -18.87 -10.86
C ASP A 371 -61.80 -19.88 -11.71
N LYS A 372 -60.47 -19.90 -11.57
CA LYS A 372 -59.80 -20.81 -10.60
C LYS A 372 -58.26 -20.72 -10.62
N LYS A 373 -57.72 -20.86 -9.40
CA LYS A 373 -56.35 -21.19 -9.01
C LYS A 373 -55.68 -22.29 -9.87
N GLY A 374 -54.41 -22.04 -10.19
CA GLY A 374 -53.30 -22.88 -9.71
C GLY A 374 -52.74 -23.97 -10.62
N LYS A 375 -51.42 -24.17 -10.45
CA LYS A 375 -50.57 -25.35 -10.71
C LYS A 375 -49.77 -25.40 -12.02
N LYS A 376 -48.44 -25.30 -11.82
CA LYS A 376 -47.35 -26.14 -12.37
C LYS A 376 -47.44 -26.57 -13.84
N GLY A 377 -46.55 -25.96 -14.64
CA GLY A 377 -45.49 -26.63 -15.41
C GLY A 377 -45.89 -27.53 -16.58
N LYS A 378 -45.51 -27.13 -17.81
CA LYS A 378 -44.68 -27.94 -18.72
C LYS A 378 -44.28 -27.15 -19.97
N LYS A 379 -42.99 -27.31 -20.31
CA LYS A 379 -42.33 -27.20 -21.62
C LYS A 379 -43.21 -26.80 -22.82
N GLY A 380 -42.85 -25.67 -23.42
CA GLY A 380 -43.20 -25.28 -24.78
C GLY A 380 -41.97 -24.74 -25.50
N LYS A 381 -41.34 -25.63 -26.27
CA LYS A 381 -40.34 -25.45 -27.32
C LYS A 381 -40.31 -24.02 -27.90
N LYS A 382 -39.25 -23.25 -27.64
CA LYS A 382 -38.96 -21.99 -28.34
C LYS A 382 -37.80 -22.25 -29.29
N GLY A 383 -38.01 -21.87 -30.54
CA GLY A 383 -37.15 -22.17 -31.68
C GLY A 383 -35.73 -21.65 -31.50
N LYS A 384 -34.79 -22.43 -32.02
CA LYS A 384 -33.47 -21.97 -32.43
C LYS A 384 -33.66 -20.76 -33.35
N ASN A 385 -33.28 -19.59 -32.85
CA ASN A 385 -32.49 -18.67 -33.67
C ASN A 385 -31.05 -18.94 -33.25
N ASP A 386 -30.26 -19.39 -34.21
CA ASP A 386 -28.82 -19.55 -34.07
C ASP A 386 -28.21 -18.12 -34.03
N GLU A 387 -28.06 -17.57 -32.82
CA GLU A 387 -26.94 -16.69 -32.51
C GLU A 387 -25.88 -17.64 -31.95
N GLU A 388 -24.80 -17.86 -32.71
CA GLU A 388 -23.60 -18.52 -32.17
C GLU A 388 -23.17 -17.71 -30.93
N GLU A 389 -23.33 -18.30 -29.75
CA GLU A 389 -22.70 -17.76 -28.55
C GLU A 389 -21.20 -17.66 -28.86
N ASP A 390 -20.65 -16.45 -28.80
CA ASP A 390 -19.22 -16.15 -28.96
C ASP A 390 -18.42 -16.93 -27.88
N GLU A 391 -18.18 -18.22 -28.11
CA GLU A 391 -17.42 -19.08 -27.21
C GLU A 391 -15.95 -18.65 -27.23
N GLY A 392 -15.53 -17.89 -26.21
CA GLY A 392 -14.13 -17.60 -25.91
C GLY A 392 -13.96 -16.44 -24.91
N TRP A 393 -12.74 -16.28 -24.42
CA TRP A 393 -12.38 -15.25 -23.44
C TRP A 393 -12.33 -13.86 -24.09
N LYS A 394 -12.92 -12.87 -23.42
CA LYS A 394 -12.80 -11.44 -23.76
C LYS A 394 -12.34 -10.68 -22.54
N MET A 395 -11.47 -9.69 -22.74
CA MET A 395 -11.00 -8.83 -21.66
C MET A 395 -12.17 -8.06 -21.02
N ALA A 396 -12.19 -7.99 -19.70
CA ALA A 396 -13.24 -7.27 -18.98
C ALA A 396 -13.06 -5.75 -19.16
N PRO A 397 -14.15 -4.96 -19.12
CA PRO A 397 -14.03 -3.50 -19.09
C PRO A 397 -13.30 -3.05 -17.82
N SER A 398 -12.37 -2.11 -17.98
CA SER A 398 -11.56 -1.56 -16.88
C SER A 398 -12.19 -0.29 -16.31
N ASN A 399 -12.17 -0.16 -14.98
CA ASN A 399 -12.54 1.09 -14.31
C ASN A 399 -11.40 2.13 -14.34
N PHE A 400 -10.16 1.69 -14.50
CA PHE A 400 -8.97 2.54 -14.41
C PHE A 400 -8.45 3.03 -15.75
N VAL A 401 -8.69 2.32 -16.86
CA VAL A 401 -8.27 2.75 -18.21
C VAL A 401 -8.73 4.19 -18.53
N PRO A 402 -9.97 4.63 -18.23
CA PRO A 402 -10.37 6.03 -18.42
C PRO A 402 -9.52 7.03 -17.63
N ALA A 403 -9.23 6.74 -16.36
CA ALA A 403 -8.39 7.60 -15.51
C ALA A 403 -6.93 7.65 -16.01
N VAL A 404 -6.41 6.52 -16.50
CA VAL A 404 -5.08 6.45 -17.11
C VAL A 404 -5.02 7.26 -18.41
N ASN A 405 -6.07 7.19 -19.25
CA ASN A 405 -6.19 8.01 -20.46
C ASN A 405 -6.23 9.50 -20.12
N GLU A 406 -7.09 9.91 -19.18
CA GLU A 406 -7.20 11.30 -18.75
C GLU A 406 -5.86 11.85 -18.24
N ALA A 407 -5.13 11.07 -17.43
CA ALA A 407 -3.80 11.44 -16.96
C ALA A 407 -2.80 11.61 -18.12
N THR A 408 -2.88 10.75 -19.12
CA THR A 408 -2.04 10.77 -20.32
C THR A 408 -2.38 11.98 -21.19
N ASP A 409 -3.65 12.31 -21.34
CA ASP A 409 -4.11 13.45 -22.11
C ASP A 409 -3.76 14.78 -21.42
N SER A 410 -3.85 14.83 -20.10
CA SER A 410 -3.34 15.96 -19.29
C SER A 410 -1.83 16.16 -19.51
N TYR A 411 -1.05 15.08 -19.53
CA TYR A 411 0.38 15.15 -19.84
C TYR A 411 0.64 15.68 -21.27
N LYS A 412 -0.07 15.16 -22.28
CA LYS A 412 0.07 15.59 -23.67
C LYS A 412 -0.29 17.05 -23.86
N ALA A 413 -1.39 17.50 -23.26
CA ALA A 413 -1.88 18.86 -23.38
C ALA A 413 -0.97 19.89 -22.71
N VAL A 414 -0.42 19.57 -21.53
CA VAL A 414 0.28 20.56 -20.69
C VAL A 414 1.79 20.42 -20.71
N TRP A 415 2.33 19.19 -20.75
CA TRP A 415 3.73 18.92 -20.41
C TRP A 415 4.57 18.37 -21.56
N GLN A 416 3.97 17.77 -22.59
CA GLN A 416 4.73 17.12 -23.67
C GLN A 416 5.56 18.10 -24.51
N THR A 417 5.03 19.29 -24.79
CA THR A 417 5.67 20.31 -25.65
C THR A 417 6.10 21.56 -24.90
N ARG A 418 5.90 21.61 -23.57
CA ARG A 418 6.22 22.78 -22.76
C ARG A 418 7.73 22.93 -22.59
N ASP A 419 8.24 24.11 -22.91
CA ASP A 419 9.65 24.43 -22.70
C ASP A 419 9.90 24.78 -21.22
N GLU A 420 10.87 24.12 -20.60
CA GLU A 420 11.29 24.34 -19.21
C GLU A 420 12.76 24.78 -19.10
N THR A 421 13.36 25.24 -20.21
CA THR A 421 14.76 25.68 -20.22
C THR A 421 15.05 26.75 -19.18
N GLU A 422 14.09 27.63 -18.86
CA GLU A 422 14.26 28.68 -17.84
C GLU A 422 13.93 28.22 -16.40
N ASN A 423 13.23 27.08 -16.23
CA ASN A 423 12.81 26.56 -14.92
C ASN A 423 13.80 25.51 -14.36
N PHE A 424 15.08 25.91 -14.22
CA PHE A 424 16.13 25.04 -13.67
C PHE A 424 15.84 24.56 -12.25
N ALA A 425 15.21 25.42 -11.44
CA ALA A 425 14.86 25.12 -10.07
C ALA A 425 13.65 24.18 -9.96
N GLN A 426 12.89 23.95 -11.04
CA GLN A 426 11.67 23.13 -11.03
C GLN A 426 10.64 23.62 -9.99
N LYS A 427 10.45 24.94 -9.94
CA LYS A 427 9.38 25.58 -9.16
C LYS A 427 8.03 25.44 -9.87
N TYR A 428 6.96 25.83 -9.19
CA TYR A 428 5.62 25.84 -9.76
C TYR A 428 5.51 26.81 -10.93
N ASP A 429 4.56 26.54 -11.82
CA ASP A 429 4.22 27.42 -12.93
C ASP A 429 3.03 28.32 -12.54
N ALA A 430 3.28 29.63 -12.52
CA ALA A 430 2.29 30.62 -12.06
C ALA A 430 1.15 30.83 -13.07
N GLU A 431 1.38 30.59 -14.37
CA GLU A 431 0.36 30.78 -15.40
C GLU A 431 -0.70 29.69 -15.32
N LEU A 432 -0.28 28.43 -15.13
CA LEU A 432 -1.20 27.32 -14.90
C LEU A 432 -2.06 27.53 -13.65
N ILE A 433 -1.47 28.07 -12.57
CA ILE A 433 -2.23 28.43 -11.37
C ILE A 433 -3.24 29.54 -11.69
N ARG A 434 -2.82 30.57 -12.44
CA ARG A 434 -3.69 31.69 -12.80
C ARG A 434 -4.89 31.20 -13.61
N GLU A 435 -4.68 30.34 -14.61
CA GLU A 435 -5.76 29.78 -15.44
C GLU A 435 -6.74 28.92 -14.63
N GLU A 436 -6.24 28.09 -13.71
CA GLU A 436 -7.07 27.27 -12.82
C GLU A 436 -7.88 28.14 -11.85
N LYS A 437 -7.21 29.07 -11.14
CA LYS A 437 -7.85 29.98 -10.18
C LYS A 437 -8.78 30.99 -10.82
N ARG A 438 -8.53 31.40 -12.07
CA ARG A 438 -9.44 32.30 -12.79
C ARG A 438 -10.83 31.70 -12.96
N LYS A 439 -10.93 30.39 -13.22
CA LYS A 439 -12.22 29.68 -13.32
C LYS A 439 -12.93 29.63 -11.96
N GLU A 440 -12.19 29.40 -10.88
CA GLU A 440 -12.75 29.42 -9.52
C GLU A 440 -13.26 30.83 -9.16
N VAL A 441 -12.44 31.86 -9.37
CA VAL A 441 -12.78 33.27 -9.15
C VAL A 441 -14.00 33.68 -9.98
N GLU A 442 -14.05 33.30 -11.25
CA GLU A 442 -15.20 33.54 -12.13
C GLU A 442 -16.48 32.92 -11.55
N SER A 443 -16.41 31.69 -11.03
CA SER A 443 -17.56 31.03 -10.41
C SER A 443 -18.00 31.67 -9.08
N GLU A 444 -17.06 32.12 -8.25
CA GLU A 444 -17.34 32.83 -6.99
C GLU A 444 -18.00 34.19 -7.24
N ILE A 445 -17.45 34.96 -8.18
CA ILE A 445 -18.02 36.25 -8.61
C ILE A 445 -19.40 36.03 -9.20
N ARG A 446 -19.60 34.97 -9.99
CA ARG A 446 -20.90 34.66 -10.59
C ARG A 446 -21.99 34.45 -9.54
N LEU A 447 -21.72 33.71 -8.45
CA LEU A 447 -22.69 33.55 -7.36
C LEU A 447 -23.07 34.90 -6.74
N HIS A 448 -22.08 35.78 -6.53
CA HIS A 448 -22.32 37.12 -6.00
C HIS A 448 -23.10 38.01 -6.97
N VAL A 449 -22.80 37.92 -8.27
CA VAL A 449 -23.55 38.61 -9.33
C VAL A 449 -24.98 38.12 -9.37
N ASP A 450 -25.23 36.82 -9.34
CA ASP A 450 -26.58 36.24 -9.37
C ASP A 450 -27.44 36.73 -8.21
N GLU A 451 -26.87 36.79 -7.00
CA GLU A 451 -27.56 37.33 -5.83
C GLU A 451 -27.91 38.83 -6.00
N LEU A 452 -26.95 39.63 -6.48
CA LEU A 452 -27.17 41.05 -6.76
C LEU A 452 -28.22 41.26 -7.86
N MET A 453 -28.18 40.46 -8.92
CA MET A 453 -29.11 40.57 -10.05
C MET A 453 -30.52 40.11 -9.65
N ARG A 454 -30.68 39.12 -8.77
CA ARG A 454 -31.98 38.78 -8.16
C ARG A 454 -32.55 39.97 -7.38
N VAL A 455 -31.71 40.65 -6.59
CA VAL A 455 -32.11 41.86 -5.86
C VAL A 455 -32.49 42.97 -6.83
N GLU A 456 -31.69 43.25 -7.87
CA GLU A 456 -32.04 44.22 -8.91
C GLU A 456 -33.38 43.89 -9.59
N LEU A 457 -33.63 42.62 -9.90
CA LEU A 457 -34.88 42.15 -10.52
C LEU A 457 -36.08 42.34 -9.57
N THR A 458 -35.92 42.04 -8.27
CA THR A 458 -36.96 42.34 -7.27
C THR A 458 -37.19 43.85 -7.15
N ASN A 459 -36.13 44.66 -7.15
CA ASN A 459 -36.21 46.10 -7.10
C ASN A 459 -36.91 46.67 -8.33
N LEU A 460 -36.60 46.18 -9.54
CA LEU A 460 -37.28 46.55 -10.79
C LEU A 460 -38.76 46.14 -10.78
N LYS A 461 -39.08 44.95 -10.27
CA LYS A 461 -40.47 44.48 -10.07
C LYS A 461 -41.22 45.32 -9.03
N THR A 462 -40.55 45.78 -7.97
CA THR A 462 -41.12 46.67 -6.94
C THR A 462 -41.22 48.12 -7.39
N ALA A 463 -40.32 48.62 -8.25
CA ALA A 463 -40.37 49.99 -8.79
C ALA A 463 -41.58 50.21 -9.72
N ILE A 464 -42.12 49.14 -10.32
CA ILE A 464 -43.36 49.15 -11.11
C ILE A 464 -44.63 49.12 -10.20
N LYS A 465 -44.49 48.84 -8.90
CA LYS A 465 -45.60 48.76 -7.94
C LYS A 465 -45.27 49.50 -6.63
N CYS A 466 -45.74 50.73 -6.47
CA CYS A 466 -45.94 51.27 -5.11
C CYS A 466 -47.20 50.60 -4.51
N THR A 467 -47.13 49.81 -3.44
CA THR A 467 -47.14 50.27 -2.04
C THR A 467 -46.81 49.12 -1.05
N HIS A 468 -46.13 49.50 0.04
CA HIS A 468 -45.91 48.86 1.36
C HIS A 468 -44.89 47.71 1.58
N LYS A 469 -44.00 47.96 2.57
CA LYS A 469 -42.97 47.11 3.20
C LYS A 469 -43.54 46.17 4.29
N HIS A 470 -42.98 44.96 4.47
CA HIS A 470 -42.03 44.64 5.57
C HIS A 470 -41.54 43.16 5.66
N ASN A 471 -40.23 43.03 5.87
CA ASN A 471 -39.38 42.10 6.66
C ASN A 471 -39.61 40.58 6.73
N LEU A 472 -38.53 39.81 6.49
CA LEU A 472 -38.20 38.52 7.13
C LEU A 472 -36.67 38.32 7.25
N LYS A 473 -36.22 37.74 8.36
CA LYS A 473 -34.81 37.54 8.79
C LYS A 473 -34.15 36.32 8.12
N PRO A 474 -32.81 36.28 7.95
CA PRO A 474 -32.11 35.04 7.65
C PRO A 474 -31.88 34.23 8.95
N GLY A 475 -32.21 32.94 8.92
CA GLY A 475 -31.92 31.99 9.98
C GLY A 475 -31.12 30.82 9.42
N TYR A 476 -29.80 30.83 9.63
CA TYR A 476 -28.98 29.63 9.45
C TYR A 476 -28.95 28.87 10.79
N ARG A 477 -29.51 27.65 10.79
CA ARG A 477 -29.26 26.65 11.84
C ARG A 477 -28.04 25.84 11.42
N THR A 478 -26.92 26.02 12.11
CA THR A 478 -25.83 25.05 12.09
C THR A 478 -26.17 23.94 13.08
N LEU A 479 -26.50 22.74 12.57
CA LEU A 479 -26.48 21.52 13.36
C LEU A 479 -25.02 21.13 13.55
N LYS A 480 -24.47 21.40 14.75
CA LYS A 480 -23.23 20.78 15.21
C LYS A 480 -23.63 19.48 15.91
N GLU A 481 -23.56 18.37 15.19
CA GLU A 481 -23.59 17.06 15.82
C GLU A 481 -22.33 16.95 16.69
N SER A 482 -22.52 16.79 17.99
CA SER A 482 -21.46 16.44 18.92
C SER A 482 -21.09 14.97 18.70
N GLU A 483 -20.15 14.71 17.80
CA GLU A 483 -19.41 13.46 17.79
C GLU A 483 -18.63 13.37 19.11
N GLY A 484 -18.95 12.39 19.96
CA GLY A 484 -18.08 12.11 21.12
C GLY A 484 -16.65 11.85 20.64
N ASP A 485 -15.68 12.42 21.35
CA ASP A 485 -14.28 12.54 20.92
C ASP A 485 -13.71 11.17 20.52
N ILE A 486 -13.39 11.01 19.23
CA ILE A 486 -12.80 9.79 18.67
C ILE A 486 -11.49 9.42 19.39
N GLU A 487 -10.81 10.43 19.95
CA GLU A 487 -9.60 10.27 20.74
C GLU A 487 -9.86 9.45 22.01
N ASP A 488 -10.94 9.71 22.76
CA ASP A 488 -11.28 8.94 23.96
C ASP A 488 -11.56 7.46 23.64
N LEU A 489 -12.28 7.22 22.54
CA LEU A 489 -12.56 5.88 22.03
C LEU A 489 -11.29 5.14 21.60
N TYR A 490 -10.32 5.87 21.04
CA TYR A 490 -9.01 5.34 20.69
C TYR A 490 -8.20 5.00 21.94
N GLU A 491 -8.17 5.88 22.94
CA GLU A 491 -7.49 5.63 24.22
C GLU A 491 -8.06 4.38 24.90
N GLU A 492 -9.38 4.20 24.95
CA GLU A 492 -10.02 3.00 25.52
C GLU A 492 -9.52 1.72 24.83
N LEU A 493 -9.51 1.69 23.49
CA LEU A 493 -9.06 0.52 22.73
C LEU A 493 -7.56 0.22 22.90
N VAL A 494 -6.73 1.25 23.07
CA VAL A 494 -5.30 1.09 23.37
C VAL A 494 -5.11 0.55 24.79
N MET A 495 -5.84 1.07 25.78
CA MET A 495 -5.80 0.58 27.17
C MET A 495 -6.23 -0.88 27.28
N GLN A 496 -7.24 -1.28 26.50
CA GLN A 496 -7.67 -2.67 26.40
C GLN A 496 -6.70 -3.53 25.58
N GLY A 497 -5.58 -3.00 25.08
CA GLY A 497 -4.59 -3.74 24.29
C GLY A 497 -5.13 -4.28 22.96
N ILE A 498 -6.21 -3.68 22.45
CA ILE A 498 -6.80 -4.07 21.17
C ILE A 498 -6.07 -3.36 20.04
N ILE A 499 -5.75 -2.08 20.21
CA ILE A 499 -4.84 -1.37 19.29
C ILE A 499 -3.41 -1.61 19.76
N ILE A 500 -2.57 -2.15 18.88
CA ILE A 500 -1.18 -2.49 19.18
C ILE A 500 -0.25 -1.70 18.27
N ARG A 501 0.90 -1.29 18.79
CA ARG A 501 1.97 -0.70 17.98
C ARG A 501 2.53 -1.74 17.00
N PRO A 502 2.44 -1.53 15.67
CA PRO A 502 3.07 -2.43 14.73
C PRO A 502 4.60 -2.36 14.85
N ASN A 503 5.28 -3.49 14.63
CA ASN A 503 6.74 -3.52 14.59
C ASN A 503 7.23 -2.80 13.32
N PRO A 504 8.32 -2.00 13.39
CA PRO A 504 8.84 -1.24 12.26
C PRO A 504 9.64 -2.15 11.30
N ILE A 505 8.96 -3.06 10.63
CA ILE A 505 9.52 -4.04 9.70
C ILE A 505 9.06 -3.68 8.29
N LYS A 506 9.97 -3.73 7.31
CA LYS A 506 9.61 -3.50 5.90
C LYS A 506 9.27 -4.81 5.21
N LEU A 507 8.49 -4.75 4.14
CA LEU A 507 8.20 -5.94 3.34
C LEU A 507 9.48 -6.52 2.69
N ALA A 508 10.44 -5.66 2.35
CA ALA A 508 11.76 -6.06 1.85
C ALA A 508 12.56 -6.94 2.83
N ASP A 509 12.27 -6.89 4.14
CA ASP A 509 12.88 -7.78 5.14
C ASP A 509 12.36 -9.24 5.02
N TYR A 510 11.24 -9.46 4.33
CA TYR A 510 10.74 -10.79 3.98
C TYR A 510 11.48 -11.31 2.75
N ALA A 511 12.70 -11.79 3.00
CA ALA A 511 13.60 -12.31 1.97
C ALA A 511 13.10 -13.63 1.39
N GLY A 512 13.18 -13.74 0.07
CA GLY A 512 12.69 -14.86 -0.73
C GLY A 512 13.11 -14.70 -2.18
N GLU A 513 13.46 -15.81 -2.81
CA GLU A 513 13.92 -15.87 -4.21
C GLU A 513 12.78 -16.25 -5.16
N TYR A 514 12.92 -15.88 -6.43
CA TYR A 514 11.96 -16.20 -7.49
C TYR A 514 12.02 -17.67 -7.92
N SER A 515 10.86 -18.26 -8.24
CA SER A 515 10.78 -19.61 -8.82
C SER A 515 11.00 -19.55 -10.32
N TYR A 516 12.10 -20.11 -10.82
CA TYR A 516 12.44 -20.13 -12.25
C TYR A 516 11.91 -21.34 -13.04
N LEU A 517 11.22 -22.27 -12.37
CA LEU A 517 10.74 -23.53 -12.96
C LEU A 517 9.22 -23.68 -12.87
N GLY A 518 8.50 -22.61 -12.49
CA GLY A 518 7.07 -22.65 -12.26
C GLY A 518 6.27 -22.99 -13.52
N THR A 519 6.59 -22.36 -14.66
CA THR A 519 5.93 -22.64 -15.95
C THR A 519 6.24 -24.05 -16.44
N THR A 520 7.51 -24.46 -16.40
CA THR A 520 7.97 -25.79 -16.84
C THR A 520 7.33 -26.91 -16.02
N LEU A 521 7.19 -26.72 -14.70
CA LEU A 521 6.52 -27.70 -13.84
C LEU A 521 5.03 -27.82 -14.18
N ARG A 522 4.35 -26.70 -14.45
CA ARG A 522 2.94 -26.72 -14.88
C ARG A 522 2.75 -27.40 -16.22
N GLN A 523 3.63 -27.19 -17.19
CA GLN A 523 3.61 -27.91 -18.47
C GLN A 523 3.78 -29.42 -18.30
N ALA A 524 4.50 -29.85 -17.26
CA ALA A 524 4.62 -31.26 -16.87
C ALA A 524 3.45 -31.77 -16.00
N ASN A 525 2.35 -31.02 -15.87
CA ASN A 525 1.20 -31.31 -15.00
C ASN A 525 1.56 -31.47 -13.50
N ILE A 526 2.67 -30.87 -13.07
CA ILE A 526 3.08 -30.81 -11.66
C ILE A 526 2.78 -29.41 -11.14
N GLU A 527 1.95 -29.29 -10.11
CA GLU A 527 1.72 -27.97 -9.51
C GLU A 527 2.93 -27.56 -8.65
N PRO A 528 3.68 -26.51 -9.04
CA PRO A 528 4.77 -26.01 -8.24
C PRO A 528 4.27 -25.43 -6.92
N MET A 529 5.04 -25.65 -5.86
CA MET A 529 4.83 -24.91 -4.61
C MET A 529 5.27 -23.46 -4.80
N PRO A 530 4.51 -22.50 -4.25
CA PRO A 530 4.83 -21.10 -4.45
C PRO A 530 6.16 -20.74 -3.78
N SER A 531 6.86 -19.75 -4.32
CA SER A 531 8.08 -19.23 -3.70
C SER A 531 7.76 -18.16 -2.65
N LEU A 532 8.75 -17.81 -1.84
CA LEU A 532 8.59 -16.71 -0.86
C LEU A 532 8.46 -15.34 -1.56
N SER A 533 9.02 -15.16 -2.76
CA SER A 533 8.79 -13.93 -3.54
C SER A 533 7.35 -13.84 -4.05
N ASP A 534 6.73 -14.98 -4.41
CA ASP A 534 5.32 -14.99 -4.84
C ASP A 534 4.40 -14.57 -3.69
N VAL A 535 4.68 -15.03 -2.46
CA VAL A 535 3.98 -14.57 -1.26
C VAL A 535 4.15 -13.06 -1.07
N ARG A 536 5.36 -12.53 -1.24
CA ARG A 536 5.63 -11.08 -1.12
C ARG A 536 4.82 -10.27 -2.13
N ARG A 537 4.75 -10.75 -3.37
CA ARG A 537 3.96 -10.15 -4.44
C ARG A 537 2.46 -10.19 -4.16
N LEU A 538 1.90 -11.33 -3.75
CA LEU A 538 0.48 -11.44 -3.40
C LEU A 538 0.10 -10.54 -2.21
N VAL A 539 0.98 -10.40 -1.23
CA VAL A 539 0.76 -9.48 -0.10
C VAL A 539 0.74 -8.03 -0.60
N THR A 540 1.59 -7.68 -1.55
CA THR A 540 1.63 -6.34 -2.15
C THR A 540 0.31 -6.06 -2.91
N GLU A 541 -0.10 -6.98 -3.78
CA GLU A 541 -1.32 -6.87 -4.60
C GLU A 541 -2.61 -6.89 -3.76
N PHE A 542 -2.75 -7.82 -2.81
CA PHE A 542 -4.02 -8.02 -2.10
C PHE A 542 -4.19 -7.16 -0.85
N ALA A 543 -3.10 -6.63 -0.28
CA ALA A 543 -3.16 -5.88 0.96
C ALA A 543 -2.57 -4.48 0.83
N ILE A 544 -1.33 -4.34 0.35
CA ILE A 544 -0.60 -3.06 0.44
C ILE A 544 -1.13 -2.03 -0.56
N LEU A 545 -1.24 -2.38 -1.85
CA LEU A 545 -1.70 -1.42 -2.87
C LEU A 545 -3.13 -0.94 -2.61
N PRO A 546 -4.12 -1.81 -2.34
CA PRO A 546 -5.48 -1.36 -2.03
C PRO A 546 -5.53 -0.49 -0.77
N LEU A 547 -4.83 -0.86 0.32
CA LEU A 547 -4.87 -0.05 1.54
C LEU A 547 -4.12 1.29 1.42
N GLY A 548 -3.11 1.35 0.55
CA GLY A 548 -2.25 2.51 0.36
C GLY A 548 -2.97 3.69 -0.28
N SER A 549 -3.71 3.45 -1.37
CA SER A 549 -4.39 4.50 -2.14
C SER A 549 -5.92 4.40 -2.03
N ALA A 550 -6.57 5.50 -1.67
CA ALA A 550 -8.03 5.55 -1.56
C ALA A 550 -8.72 5.39 -2.92
N ALA A 551 -8.22 6.06 -3.96
CA ALA A 551 -8.75 5.96 -5.31
C ALA A 551 -8.69 4.51 -5.84
N VAL A 552 -7.59 3.81 -5.56
CA VAL A 552 -7.43 2.39 -5.94
C VAL A 552 -8.37 1.51 -5.13
N HIS A 553 -8.49 1.71 -3.81
CA HIS A 553 -9.35 0.89 -2.95
C HIS A 553 -10.83 0.94 -3.34
N GLU A 554 -11.31 2.11 -3.75
CA GLU A 554 -12.72 2.37 -4.08
C GLU A 554 -13.13 1.71 -5.41
N GLN A 555 -12.25 1.77 -6.42
CA GLN A 555 -12.56 1.35 -7.79
C GLN A 555 -12.05 -0.06 -8.13
N ALA A 556 -11.00 -0.54 -7.46
CA ALA A 556 -10.45 -1.88 -7.70
C ALA A 556 -11.33 -2.97 -7.09
N PRO A 557 -11.15 -4.24 -7.51
CA PRO A 557 -11.89 -5.35 -6.92
C PRO A 557 -11.66 -5.43 -5.40
N LEU A 558 -12.71 -5.15 -4.63
CA LEU A 558 -12.63 -4.91 -3.19
C LEU A 558 -12.24 -6.16 -2.40
N ILE A 559 -11.03 -6.15 -1.84
CA ILE A 559 -10.51 -7.20 -0.94
C ILE A 559 -10.69 -6.76 0.51
N LYS A 560 -11.66 -7.38 1.19
CA LYS A 560 -12.03 -7.12 2.59
C LYS A 560 -11.28 -8.02 3.57
N SER A 561 -10.88 -9.22 3.13
CA SER A 561 -10.28 -10.20 4.01
C SER A 561 -9.28 -11.16 3.33
N VAL A 562 -8.12 -11.33 3.97
CA VAL A 562 -7.01 -12.18 3.52
C VAL A 562 -6.63 -13.18 4.62
N LEU A 563 -6.50 -14.45 4.27
CA LEU A 563 -6.03 -15.52 5.17
C LEU A 563 -4.59 -15.92 4.80
N LEU A 564 -3.66 -15.68 5.70
CA LEU A 564 -2.29 -16.18 5.62
C LEU A 564 -2.20 -17.55 6.30
N THR A 565 -1.98 -18.61 5.53
CA THR A 565 -1.93 -19.98 6.03
C THR A 565 -0.58 -20.61 5.74
N GLY A 566 -0.06 -21.41 6.65
CA GLY A 566 1.21 -22.11 6.45
C GLY A 566 1.78 -22.66 7.75
N PRO A 567 2.94 -23.32 7.72
CA PRO A 567 3.59 -23.87 8.91
C PRO A 567 4.00 -22.80 9.94
N ARG A 568 4.37 -23.23 11.14
CA ARG A 568 4.90 -22.34 12.19
C ARG A 568 6.27 -21.79 11.77
N GLY A 569 6.55 -20.52 12.09
CA GLY A 569 7.88 -19.94 11.80
C GLY A 569 8.11 -19.45 10.37
N THR A 570 7.10 -19.44 9.50
CA THR A 570 7.22 -18.92 8.11
C THR A 570 7.06 -17.40 7.98
N GLY A 571 6.99 -16.65 9.09
CA GLY A 571 6.91 -15.18 9.02
C GLY A 571 5.51 -14.60 8.80
N LYS A 572 4.43 -15.38 8.96
CA LYS A 572 3.04 -14.87 8.80
C LYS A 572 2.73 -13.61 9.61
N ARG A 573 3.14 -13.57 10.89
CA ARG A 573 2.98 -12.39 11.76
C ARG A 573 3.88 -11.23 11.32
N LEU A 574 5.08 -11.53 10.80
CA LEU A 574 5.98 -10.51 10.26
C LEU A 574 5.33 -9.80 9.06
N LEU A 575 4.68 -10.55 8.16
CA LEU A 575 3.95 -9.97 7.03
C LEU A 575 2.83 -9.02 7.47
N VAL A 576 2.06 -9.36 8.51
CA VAL A 576 1.01 -8.46 9.05
C VAL A 576 1.61 -7.13 9.53
N HIS A 577 2.70 -7.19 10.29
CA HIS A 577 3.38 -5.98 10.75
C HIS A 577 3.99 -5.19 9.59
N ALA A 578 4.56 -5.87 8.58
CA ALA A 578 5.09 -5.23 7.38
C ALA A 578 3.99 -4.49 6.61
N ILE A 579 2.82 -5.09 6.38
CA ILE A 579 1.68 -4.43 5.72
C ILE A 579 1.29 -3.15 6.48
N CYS A 580 1.21 -3.23 7.82
CA CYS A 580 0.86 -2.05 8.64
C CYS A 580 1.92 -0.95 8.55
N ASN A 581 3.20 -1.32 8.51
CA ASN A 581 4.31 -0.37 8.44
C ASN A 581 4.42 0.30 7.06
N GLU A 582 4.31 -0.47 5.97
CA GLU A 582 4.39 0.04 4.58
C GLU A 582 3.23 0.99 4.24
N VAL A 583 2.04 0.74 4.81
CA VAL A 583 0.84 1.56 4.56
C VAL A 583 0.61 2.61 5.65
N GLY A 584 1.33 2.54 6.78
CA GLY A 584 1.06 3.38 7.95
C GLY A 584 -0.28 3.08 8.63
N ALA A 585 -0.81 1.86 8.51
CA ALA A 585 -2.11 1.47 9.02
C ALA A 585 -2.14 1.23 10.54
N ASN A 586 -3.31 1.41 11.16
CA ASN A 586 -3.54 0.98 12.54
C ASN A 586 -3.65 -0.56 12.62
N LEU A 587 -3.10 -1.17 13.66
CA LEU A 587 -3.19 -2.61 13.89
C LEU A 587 -4.11 -2.92 15.07
N PHE A 588 -5.25 -3.55 14.79
CA PHE A 588 -6.21 -4.02 15.78
C PHE A 588 -6.04 -5.53 15.97
N ASP A 589 -5.62 -5.99 17.15
CA ASP A 589 -5.45 -7.40 17.45
C ASP A 589 -6.72 -7.99 18.08
N LEU A 590 -7.46 -8.75 17.26
CA LEU A 590 -8.67 -9.48 17.61
C LEU A 590 -8.40 -10.98 17.81
N SER A 591 -7.15 -11.36 18.09
CA SER A 591 -6.79 -12.75 18.37
C SER A 591 -7.59 -13.28 19.58
N PRO A 592 -8.04 -14.55 19.55
CA PRO A 592 -8.80 -15.14 20.66
C PRO A 592 -8.13 -15.02 22.02
N ALA A 593 -6.79 -15.14 22.06
CA ALA A 593 -6.00 -14.97 23.28
C ALA A 593 -6.09 -13.54 23.83
N ASN A 594 -6.11 -12.52 22.96
CA ASN A 594 -6.20 -11.13 23.38
C ASN A 594 -7.62 -10.73 23.81
N LEU A 595 -8.64 -11.34 23.19
CA LEU A 595 -10.05 -11.04 23.44
C LEU A 595 -10.64 -11.78 24.66
N ALA A 596 -9.91 -12.77 25.21
CA ALA A 596 -10.32 -13.51 26.39
C ALA A 596 -10.62 -12.56 27.55
N GLY A 597 -11.81 -12.68 28.16
CA GLY A 597 -12.25 -11.84 29.28
C GLY A 597 -12.69 -10.40 28.93
N LYS A 598 -12.30 -9.85 27.77
CA LYS A 598 -12.62 -8.46 27.38
C LYS A 598 -14.02 -8.34 26.78
N TYR A 599 -14.79 -7.33 27.19
CA TYR A 599 -16.15 -7.03 26.70
C TYR A 599 -17.16 -8.21 26.80
N PRO A 600 -17.32 -8.86 27.96
CA PRO A 600 -18.06 -10.12 28.09
C PRO A 600 -19.52 -10.05 27.58
N GLY A 601 -20.04 -11.21 27.15
CA GLY A 601 -21.41 -11.33 26.65
C GLY A 601 -21.58 -10.96 25.16
N LYS A 602 -22.81 -11.13 24.66
CA LYS A 602 -23.16 -10.84 23.26
C LYS A 602 -23.20 -9.34 22.98
N ASP A 603 -23.71 -8.55 23.93
CA ASP A 603 -23.87 -7.11 23.74
C ASP A 603 -22.52 -6.38 23.90
N GLY A 604 -21.65 -6.85 24.80
CA GLY A 604 -20.26 -6.38 24.87
C GLY A 604 -19.49 -6.65 23.58
N LEU A 605 -19.68 -7.81 22.94
CA LEU A 605 -19.05 -8.10 21.64
C LEU A 605 -19.59 -7.19 20.52
N LYS A 606 -20.90 -6.93 20.48
CA LYS A 606 -21.48 -5.99 19.50
C LYS A 606 -20.94 -4.57 19.70
N MET A 607 -20.82 -4.13 20.96
CA MET A 607 -20.26 -2.83 21.31
C MET A 607 -18.80 -2.73 20.86
N LEU A 608 -17.99 -3.77 21.13
CA LEU A 608 -16.61 -3.82 20.65
C LEU A 608 -16.53 -3.72 19.13
N MET A 609 -17.34 -4.49 18.40
CA MET A 609 -17.36 -4.39 16.93
C MET A 609 -17.77 -2.98 16.48
N HIS A 610 -18.80 -2.40 17.08
CA HIS A 610 -19.20 -1.02 16.76
C HIS A 610 -18.05 -0.02 16.99
N LEU A 611 -17.37 -0.12 18.12
CA LEU A 611 -16.22 0.71 18.49
C LEU A 611 -15.06 0.55 17.51
N LEU A 612 -14.70 -0.69 17.17
CA LEU A 612 -13.65 -1.03 16.21
C LEU A 612 -13.90 -0.43 14.83
N PHE A 613 -15.13 -0.54 14.32
CA PHE A 613 -15.48 0.02 13.01
C PHE A 613 -15.59 1.55 13.05
N LYS A 614 -16.07 2.14 14.16
CA LYS A 614 -16.11 3.61 14.32
C LYS A 614 -14.70 4.20 14.33
N VAL A 615 -13.82 3.70 15.20
CA VAL A 615 -12.42 4.15 15.30
C VAL A 615 -11.63 3.78 14.03
N GLY A 616 -11.83 2.57 13.51
CA GLY A 616 -11.16 2.10 12.30
C GLY A 616 -11.47 2.94 11.06
N ARG A 617 -12.73 3.40 10.90
CA ARG A 617 -13.16 4.30 9.82
C ARG A 617 -12.64 5.72 9.98
N ALA A 618 -12.60 6.23 11.21
CA ALA A 618 -12.08 7.56 11.49
C ALA A 618 -10.55 7.65 11.26
N LEU A 619 -9.83 6.58 11.60
CA LEU A 619 -8.37 6.54 11.55
C LEU A 619 -7.84 5.64 10.40
N GLN A 620 -8.48 5.69 9.24
CA GLN A 620 -8.05 4.90 8.08
C GLN A 620 -6.64 5.28 7.61
N PRO A 621 -5.85 4.31 7.11
CA PRO A 621 -6.17 2.89 6.89
C PRO A 621 -6.01 2.05 8.16
N SER A 622 -6.79 0.98 8.27
CA SER A 622 -6.81 0.13 9.46
C SER A 622 -6.82 -1.36 9.10
N VAL A 623 -6.01 -2.14 9.82
CA VAL A 623 -5.87 -3.60 9.67
C VAL A 623 -6.40 -4.29 10.93
N PHE A 624 -7.40 -5.13 10.76
CA PHE A 624 -7.89 -6.04 11.80
C PHE A 624 -7.15 -7.37 11.69
N PHE A 625 -6.40 -7.74 12.71
CA PHE A 625 -5.63 -8.96 12.75
C PHE A 625 -6.31 -10.01 13.63
N VAL A 626 -6.45 -11.23 13.12
CA VAL A 626 -6.91 -12.38 13.91
C VAL A 626 -5.83 -13.47 13.85
N GLY A 627 -5.16 -13.70 14.98
CA GLY A 627 -4.19 -14.77 15.15
C GLY A 627 -4.86 -16.13 15.38
N ASP A 628 -4.25 -17.20 14.88
CA ASP A 628 -4.69 -18.60 15.05
C ASP A 628 -6.18 -18.80 14.73
N CYS A 629 -6.64 -18.26 13.60
CA CYS A 629 -8.04 -18.29 13.16
C CYS A 629 -8.65 -19.69 13.19
N GLU A 630 -7.84 -20.75 13.01
CA GLU A 630 -8.30 -22.13 13.07
C GLU A 630 -9.02 -22.45 14.38
N LYS A 631 -8.58 -21.88 15.52
CA LYS A 631 -9.16 -22.11 16.85
C LYS A 631 -10.63 -21.68 16.91
N MET A 632 -10.99 -20.59 16.23
CA MET A 632 -12.37 -20.09 16.14
C MET A 632 -13.30 -21.04 15.39
N TYR A 633 -12.75 -21.85 14.47
CA TYR A 633 -13.53 -22.73 13.59
C TYR A 633 -13.34 -24.22 13.91
N LYS A 634 -12.71 -24.60 15.03
CA LYS A 634 -12.60 -26.01 15.46
C LYS A 634 -13.98 -26.62 15.77
N LYS A 635 -14.16 -27.89 15.41
CA LYS A 635 -15.38 -28.67 15.74
C LYS A 635 -15.58 -28.77 17.26
N LYS A 636 -14.58 -29.29 17.96
CA LYS A 636 -14.55 -29.42 19.42
C LYS A 636 -13.40 -28.57 19.99
N ILE A 637 -13.68 -27.80 21.03
CA ILE A 637 -12.67 -27.07 21.79
C ILE A 637 -12.45 -27.86 23.08
N PRO A 638 -11.21 -28.14 23.50
CA PRO A 638 -10.93 -28.74 24.80
C PRO A 638 -11.58 -27.93 25.93
N LYS A 639 -12.23 -28.59 26.89
CA LYS A 639 -12.87 -27.91 28.05
C LYS A 639 -11.86 -27.16 28.95
N THR A 640 -10.56 -27.42 28.76
CA THR A 640 -9.44 -26.77 29.44
C THR A 640 -9.11 -25.38 28.91
N ASP A 641 -9.63 -24.99 27.73
CA ASP A 641 -9.33 -23.70 27.12
C ASP A 641 -10.31 -22.61 27.59
N LEU A 642 -9.84 -21.71 28.48
CA LEU A 642 -10.65 -20.61 29.04
C LEU A 642 -10.86 -19.43 28.05
N THR A 643 -10.28 -19.47 26.84
CA THR A 643 -10.24 -18.30 25.93
C THR A 643 -11.50 -18.06 25.09
N ASP A 644 -12.55 -18.89 25.21
CA ASP A 644 -13.77 -18.89 24.38
C ASP A 644 -13.56 -18.48 22.90
N PRO A 645 -12.75 -19.23 22.14
CA PRO A 645 -12.29 -18.82 20.81
C PRO A 645 -13.40 -18.76 19.75
N LYS A 646 -14.57 -19.36 20.00
CA LYS A 646 -15.73 -19.36 19.09
C LYS A 646 -16.53 -18.06 19.11
N ARG A 647 -16.25 -17.16 20.05
CA ARG A 647 -17.01 -15.92 20.28
C ARG A 647 -17.15 -15.05 19.03
N LEU A 648 -16.08 -14.90 18.24
CA LEU A 648 -16.07 -14.08 17.03
C LEU A 648 -16.64 -14.78 15.78
N LYS A 649 -16.89 -16.11 15.83
CA LYS A 649 -17.24 -16.95 14.66
C LYS A 649 -18.42 -16.42 13.85
N LYS A 650 -19.42 -15.82 14.52
CA LYS A 650 -20.66 -15.33 13.90
C LYS A 650 -20.65 -13.84 13.61
N GLU A 651 -19.97 -13.03 14.41
CA GLU A 651 -20.00 -11.57 14.29
C GLU A 651 -18.99 -11.05 13.27
N LEU A 652 -17.80 -11.66 13.16
CA LEU A 652 -16.79 -11.27 12.15
C LEU A 652 -17.35 -11.30 10.72
N PRO A 653 -17.92 -12.41 10.21
CA PRO A 653 -18.46 -12.44 8.85
C PRO A 653 -19.62 -11.48 8.61
N LYS A 654 -20.43 -11.16 9.64
CA LYS A 654 -21.49 -10.14 9.53
C LYS A 654 -20.89 -8.75 9.39
N SER A 655 -19.89 -8.45 10.21
CA SER A 655 -19.23 -7.14 10.23
C SER A 655 -18.47 -6.85 8.93
N LEU A 656 -17.85 -7.86 8.32
CA LEU A 656 -17.19 -7.73 7.01
C LEU A 656 -18.15 -7.33 5.88
N LYS A 657 -19.43 -7.69 5.97
CA LYS A 657 -20.44 -7.28 4.98
C LYS A 657 -20.77 -5.79 5.07
N LEU A 658 -20.50 -5.15 6.21
CA LEU A 658 -20.73 -3.72 6.43
C LEU A 658 -19.59 -2.83 5.90
N ILE A 659 -18.46 -3.41 5.51
CA ILE A 659 -17.34 -2.68 4.90
C ILE A 659 -17.76 -2.27 3.49
N LYS A 660 -17.77 -0.96 3.24
CA LYS A 660 -18.04 -0.38 1.92
C LYS A 660 -16.73 -0.16 1.13
N PRO A 661 -16.79 0.10 -0.18
CA PRO A 661 -15.60 0.43 -0.98
C PRO A 661 -14.84 1.66 -0.49
N GLU A 662 -15.51 2.61 0.17
CA GLU A 662 -14.86 3.82 0.69
C GLU A 662 -14.12 3.56 2.02
N ASP A 663 -14.39 2.43 2.68
CA ASP A 663 -13.78 2.05 3.96
C ASP A 663 -12.45 1.29 3.72
N ARG A 664 -11.28 1.95 3.90
CA ARG A 664 -9.93 1.33 3.85
C ARG A 664 -9.63 0.46 5.07
N LEU A 665 -10.36 -0.64 5.18
CA LEU A 665 -10.33 -1.61 6.26
C LEU A 665 -10.01 -3.00 5.71
N LEU A 666 -9.01 -3.68 6.27
CA LEU A 666 -8.64 -5.04 5.87
C LEU A 666 -8.61 -5.98 7.07
N LEU A 667 -9.28 -7.13 6.96
CA LEU A 667 -9.14 -8.22 7.92
C LEU A 667 -8.06 -9.21 7.47
N ILE A 668 -7.02 -9.39 8.27
CA ILE A 668 -5.98 -10.38 8.04
C ILE A 668 -6.06 -11.49 9.09
N GLY A 669 -6.32 -12.71 8.64
CA GLY A 669 -6.26 -13.91 9.47
C GLY A 669 -4.92 -14.61 9.31
N THR A 670 -4.38 -15.20 10.39
CA THR A 670 -3.26 -16.13 10.29
C THR A 670 -3.65 -17.51 10.80
N SER A 671 -3.16 -18.55 10.12
CA SER A 671 -3.39 -19.93 10.52
C SER A 671 -2.13 -20.79 10.46
N ARG A 672 -1.94 -21.63 11.48
CA ARG A 672 -0.82 -22.59 11.56
C ARG A 672 -1.26 -24.01 11.25
N CYS A 673 -2.50 -24.38 11.58
CA CYS A 673 -3.05 -25.71 11.31
C CYS A 673 -4.45 -25.57 10.69
N PRO A 674 -4.56 -25.15 9.42
CA PRO A 674 -5.86 -24.84 8.81
C PRO A 674 -6.76 -26.08 8.63
N PHE A 675 -6.16 -27.28 8.62
CA PHE A 675 -6.85 -28.56 8.51
C PHE A 675 -7.63 -28.98 9.78
N GLU A 676 -7.33 -28.38 10.94
CA GLU A 676 -8.09 -28.62 12.18
C GLU A 676 -9.43 -27.84 12.22
N ALA A 677 -9.55 -26.82 11.38
CA ALA A 677 -10.71 -25.96 11.28
C ALA A 677 -11.79 -26.52 10.35
N GLU A 678 -13.05 -26.15 10.60
CA GLU A 678 -14.11 -26.32 9.62
C GLU A 678 -13.84 -25.44 8.40
N MET A 679 -13.55 -26.07 7.25
CA MET A 679 -13.15 -25.38 6.02
C MET A 679 -14.17 -24.36 5.50
N LYS A 680 -15.46 -24.73 5.44
CA LYS A 680 -16.53 -23.86 4.89
C LYS A 680 -16.65 -22.53 5.64
N PRO A 681 -16.79 -22.48 6.98
CA PRO A 681 -16.90 -21.21 7.70
C PRO A 681 -15.59 -20.42 7.75
N LEU A 682 -14.41 -21.09 7.75
CA LEU A 682 -13.13 -20.41 7.70
C LEU A 682 -12.97 -19.66 6.36
N ILE A 683 -13.08 -20.36 5.23
CA ILE A 683 -12.94 -19.75 3.90
C ILE A 683 -14.11 -18.80 3.61
N GLY A 684 -15.30 -19.06 4.14
CA GLY A 684 -16.43 -18.11 4.03
C GLY A 684 -16.18 -16.76 4.70
N CYS A 685 -15.21 -16.66 5.61
CA CYS A 685 -14.82 -15.40 6.25
C CYS A 685 -13.70 -14.66 5.48
N PHE A 686 -12.86 -15.39 4.74
CA PHE A 686 -11.68 -14.84 4.06
C PHE A 686 -11.81 -14.95 2.55
N GLN A 687 -11.86 -13.81 1.86
CA GLN A 687 -12.03 -13.77 0.39
C GLN A 687 -10.82 -14.33 -0.35
N ARG A 688 -9.60 -14.00 0.10
CA ARG A 688 -8.34 -14.47 -0.49
C ARG A 688 -7.59 -15.35 0.51
N THR A 689 -7.00 -16.45 0.03
CA THR A 689 -6.19 -17.37 0.86
C THR A 689 -4.78 -17.47 0.27
N ILE A 690 -3.78 -17.07 1.05
CA ILE A 690 -2.36 -17.11 0.67
C ILE A 690 -1.69 -18.26 1.44
N LEU A 691 -1.28 -19.30 0.73
CA LEU A 691 -0.50 -20.41 1.26
C LEU A 691 0.99 -20.06 1.29
N ILE A 692 1.56 -19.99 2.48
CA ILE A 692 2.97 -19.70 2.71
C ILE A 692 3.69 -21.02 2.95
N PRO A 693 4.50 -21.49 2.00
CA PRO A 693 5.20 -22.75 2.13
C PRO A 693 6.48 -22.57 2.95
N ARG A 694 7.16 -23.69 3.18
CA ARG A 694 8.56 -23.66 3.63
C ARG A 694 9.46 -23.09 2.51
N PRO A 695 10.57 -22.43 2.85
CA PRO A 695 11.48 -21.87 1.86
C PRO A 695 12.06 -22.98 0.98
N ASP A 696 12.10 -22.75 -0.32
CA ASP A 696 12.80 -23.58 -1.30
C ASP A 696 14.33 -23.42 -1.15
N TYR A 697 15.10 -24.20 -1.91
CA TYR A 697 16.56 -24.17 -1.81
C TYR A 697 17.15 -22.78 -2.11
N ALA A 698 16.64 -22.08 -3.13
CA ALA A 698 17.15 -20.77 -3.51
C ALA A 698 16.80 -19.72 -2.44
N SER A 699 15.57 -19.73 -1.92
CA SER A 699 15.20 -18.87 -0.78
C SER A 699 16.01 -19.18 0.48
N ARG A 700 16.30 -20.46 0.80
CA ARG A 700 17.14 -20.81 1.97
C ARG A 700 18.56 -20.27 1.84
N PHE A 701 19.15 -20.38 0.64
CA PHE A 701 20.47 -19.83 0.36
C PHE A 701 20.51 -18.31 0.58
N LEU A 702 19.52 -17.60 0.04
CA LEU A 702 19.37 -16.16 0.24
C LEU A 702 19.15 -15.80 1.72
N LEU A 703 18.27 -16.53 2.40
CA LEU A 703 17.94 -16.33 3.81
C LEU A 703 19.15 -16.51 4.72
N TRP A 704 19.96 -17.56 4.54
CA TRP A 704 21.19 -17.72 5.32
C TRP A 704 22.14 -16.54 5.14
N ARG A 705 22.34 -16.08 3.90
CA ARG A 705 23.18 -14.92 3.61
C ARG A 705 22.65 -13.65 4.28
N HIS A 706 21.35 -13.41 4.15
CA HIS A 706 20.69 -12.24 4.71
C HIS A 706 20.71 -12.25 6.25
N LEU A 707 20.31 -13.36 6.87
CA LEU A 707 20.24 -13.51 8.33
C LEU A 707 21.62 -13.40 8.98
N ILE A 708 22.64 -14.07 8.46
CA ILE A 708 24.00 -14.00 9.01
C ILE A 708 24.51 -12.56 8.98
N THR A 709 24.33 -11.86 7.87
CA THR A 709 24.74 -10.45 7.73
C THR A 709 23.95 -9.54 8.68
N LYS A 710 22.64 -9.77 8.81
CA LYS A 710 21.75 -9.01 9.70
C LYS A 710 22.15 -9.12 11.17
N PHE A 711 22.65 -10.27 11.60
CA PHE A 711 23.17 -10.53 12.95
C PHE A 711 24.69 -10.31 13.07
N ASN A 712 25.26 -9.42 12.24
CA ASN A 712 26.68 -9.02 12.27
C ASN A 712 27.69 -10.17 12.05
N GLY A 713 27.26 -11.26 11.44
CA GLY A 713 28.14 -12.33 10.98
C GLY A 713 28.92 -11.92 9.73
N ILE A 714 30.16 -12.39 9.63
CA ILE A 714 31.02 -12.16 8.47
C ILE A 714 30.99 -13.41 7.60
N ILE A 715 30.56 -13.23 6.35
CA ILE A 715 30.56 -14.30 5.35
C ILE A 715 31.94 -14.35 4.71
N THR A 716 32.59 -15.51 4.82
CA THR A 716 33.92 -15.77 4.26
C THR A 716 33.84 -16.98 3.35
N ASN A 717 34.87 -17.21 2.51
CA ASN A 717 34.92 -18.39 1.63
C ASN A 717 34.93 -19.73 2.39
N GLN A 718 35.20 -19.72 3.70
CA GLN A 718 35.14 -20.91 4.55
C GLN A 718 33.70 -21.27 4.98
N LEU A 719 32.76 -20.35 4.84
CA LEU A 719 31.35 -20.59 5.13
C LEU A 719 30.65 -21.08 3.86
N ASP A 720 30.51 -22.40 3.73
CA ASP A 720 29.76 -22.99 2.63
C ASP A 720 28.24 -22.92 2.90
N ILE A 721 27.63 -21.84 2.41
CA ILE A 721 26.18 -21.60 2.52
C ILE A 721 25.38 -22.57 1.63
N SER A 722 25.96 -23.04 0.52
CA SER A 722 25.30 -23.97 -0.41
C SER A 722 25.00 -25.29 0.28
N SER A 723 26.03 -25.89 0.90
CA SER A 723 25.86 -27.13 1.68
C SER A 723 24.93 -26.95 2.88
N LEU A 724 25.05 -25.83 3.59
CA LEU A 724 24.13 -25.49 4.70
C LEU A 724 22.67 -25.43 4.23
N SER A 725 22.42 -24.84 3.05
CA SER A 725 21.08 -24.72 2.45
C SER A 725 20.48 -26.06 2.01
N LYS A 726 21.33 -27.03 1.63
CA LYS A 726 20.92 -28.41 1.32
C LYS A 726 20.55 -29.19 2.59
N VAL A 727 21.39 -29.10 3.63
CA VAL A 727 21.17 -29.81 4.90
C VAL A 727 19.96 -29.24 5.65
N THR A 728 19.67 -27.96 5.48
CA THR A 728 18.54 -27.27 6.12
C THR A 728 17.20 -27.44 5.39
N ASP A 729 17.06 -28.49 4.58
CA ASP A 729 15.78 -28.82 3.96
C ASP A 729 14.74 -29.20 5.02
N GLY A 730 13.55 -28.58 4.95
CA GLY A 730 12.47 -28.75 5.94
C GLY A 730 12.44 -27.70 7.05
N TYR A 731 13.50 -26.90 7.22
CA TYR A 731 13.50 -25.82 8.23
C TYR A 731 12.84 -24.53 7.73
N THR A 732 12.19 -23.81 8.64
CA THR A 732 11.56 -22.50 8.36
C THR A 732 12.49 -21.33 8.63
N PRO A 733 12.22 -20.13 8.06
CA PRO A 733 13.01 -18.93 8.33
C PRO A 733 13.08 -18.60 9.83
N GLY A 734 11.99 -18.81 10.59
CA GLY A 734 11.97 -18.61 12.04
C GLY A 734 12.90 -19.56 12.78
N GLN A 735 12.98 -20.83 12.37
CA GLN A 735 13.92 -21.80 12.94
C GLN A 735 15.37 -21.48 12.57
N MET A 736 15.61 -21.03 11.33
CA MET A 736 16.91 -20.53 10.89
C MET A 736 17.35 -19.31 11.71
N VAL A 737 16.45 -18.36 11.99
CA VAL A 737 16.72 -17.22 12.88
C VAL A 737 17.15 -17.71 14.27
N THR A 738 16.42 -18.67 14.85
CA THR A 738 16.78 -19.26 16.15
C THR A 738 18.16 -19.90 16.14
N ALA A 739 18.51 -20.62 15.07
CA ALA A 739 19.85 -21.21 14.94
C ALA A 739 20.93 -20.12 14.81
N VAL A 740 20.69 -19.06 14.03
CA VAL A 740 21.63 -17.95 13.87
C VAL A 740 21.86 -17.21 15.17
N THR A 741 20.80 -16.90 15.93
CA THR A 741 20.92 -16.18 17.21
C THR A 741 21.63 -17.00 18.28
N GLN A 742 21.49 -18.33 18.27
CA GLN A 742 22.23 -19.22 19.19
C GLN A 742 23.72 -19.30 18.85
N VAL A 743 24.09 -19.25 17.56
CA VAL A 743 25.50 -19.30 17.14
C VAL A 743 26.17 -17.93 17.27
N LEU A 744 25.56 -16.88 16.72
CA LEU A 744 26.10 -15.52 16.66
C LEU A 744 25.84 -14.74 17.96
N THR A 745 26.34 -15.27 19.07
CA THR A 745 26.41 -14.54 20.34
C THR A 745 27.44 -13.40 20.26
N ASP A 746 27.31 -12.38 21.12
CA ASP A 746 28.27 -11.26 21.19
C ASP A 746 29.74 -11.73 21.27
N ARG A 747 29.97 -12.78 22.07
CA ARG A 747 31.27 -13.42 22.19
C ARG A 747 31.73 -14.05 20.87
N ARG A 748 30.84 -14.75 20.16
CA ARG A 748 31.16 -15.37 18.87
C ARG A 748 31.50 -14.31 17.82
N ILE A 749 30.75 -13.20 17.80
CA ILE A 749 30.97 -12.06 16.89
C ILE A 749 32.37 -11.48 17.08
N GLN A 750 32.79 -11.23 18.32
CA GLN A 750 34.15 -10.74 18.62
C GLN A 750 35.27 -11.70 18.16
N MET A 751 34.98 -12.99 18.09
CA MET A 751 35.94 -14.01 17.65
C MET A 751 36.01 -14.19 16.13
N LEU A 752 35.08 -13.63 15.34
CA LEU A 752 35.01 -13.86 13.89
C LEU A 752 36.31 -13.48 13.16
N ASN A 753 37.01 -12.45 13.62
CA ASN A 753 38.29 -12.02 13.05
C ASN A 753 39.43 -13.03 13.24
N LYS A 754 39.35 -13.88 14.27
CA LYS A 754 40.37 -14.90 14.58
C LYS A 754 39.95 -16.29 14.11
N LYS A 755 38.68 -16.61 14.26
CA LYS A 755 38.08 -17.88 13.84
C LYS A 755 36.88 -17.57 12.95
N PRO A 756 37.00 -17.70 11.62
CA PRO A 756 35.90 -17.49 10.70
C PRO A 756 34.74 -18.44 10.99
N LEU A 757 33.55 -18.06 10.54
CA LEU A 757 32.34 -18.83 10.74
C LEU A 757 32.31 -20.06 9.84
N GLN A 758 31.95 -21.22 10.38
CA GLN A 758 31.82 -22.46 9.62
C GLN A 758 30.36 -22.95 9.60
N ALA A 759 29.95 -23.60 8.51
CA ALA A 759 28.60 -24.12 8.34
C ALA A 759 28.20 -25.15 9.41
N VAL A 760 29.17 -25.95 9.89
CA VAL A 760 28.96 -26.99 10.91
C VAL A 760 28.48 -26.41 12.24
N GLU A 761 28.82 -25.16 12.56
CA GLU A 761 28.41 -24.50 13.81
C GLU A 761 26.88 -24.36 13.93
N PHE A 762 26.16 -24.31 12.80
CA PHE A 762 24.70 -24.20 12.77
C PHE A 762 23.96 -25.54 12.90
N ILE A 763 24.65 -26.66 12.66
CA ILE A 763 24.01 -27.99 12.65
C ILE A 763 23.53 -28.39 14.05
N ALA A 764 24.34 -28.17 15.09
CA ALA A 764 23.97 -28.56 16.45
C ALA A 764 22.73 -27.82 16.99
N PRO A 765 22.57 -26.49 16.80
CA PRO A 765 21.32 -25.79 17.07
C PRO A 765 20.12 -26.33 16.29
N LEU A 766 20.29 -26.57 14.99
CA LEU A 766 19.21 -27.04 14.12
C LEU A 766 18.75 -28.45 14.48
N ALA A 767 19.65 -29.34 14.89
CA ALA A 767 19.34 -30.71 15.27
C ALA A 767 18.43 -30.81 16.52
N ARG A 768 18.34 -29.74 17.32
CA ARG A 768 17.44 -29.65 18.49
C ARG A 768 16.03 -29.19 18.11
N ILE A 769 15.84 -28.75 16.88
CA ILE A 769 14.58 -28.18 16.39
C ILE A 769 13.98 -29.16 15.39
N ASP A 770 12.71 -29.51 15.60
CA ASP A 770 11.99 -30.38 14.67
C ASP A 770 11.76 -29.68 13.31
N PRO A 771 12.24 -30.25 12.20
CA PRO A 771 11.94 -29.73 10.87
C PRO A 771 10.48 -30.02 10.50
N ILE A 772 9.97 -29.30 9.51
CA ILE A 772 8.67 -29.61 8.91
C ILE A 772 8.81 -30.88 8.08
N TYR A 773 8.07 -31.91 8.47
CA TYR A 773 8.04 -33.19 7.76
C TYR A 773 7.20 -33.07 6.47
N LYS A 774 7.49 -33.93 5.50
CA LYS A 774 6.79 -33.98 4.21
C LYS A 774 5.27 -34.20 4.38
N GLU A 775 4.88 -35.01 5.36
CA GLU A 775 3.46 -35.29 5.67
C GLU A 775 2.69 -34.00 6.06
N GLU A 776 3.32 -33.13 6.85
CA GLU A 776 2.73 -31.84 7.21
C GLU A 776 2.57 -30.97 5.96
N GLU A 777 3.59 -30.91 5.09
CA GLU A 777 3.52 -30.18 3.82
C GLU A 777 2.40 -30.70 2.89
N GLU A 778 2.27 -32.01 2.77
CA GLU A 778 1.19 -32.66 2.01
C GLU A 778 -0.19 -32.34 2.59
N SER A 779 -0.32 -32.25 3.91
CA SER A 779 -1.56 -31.85 4.57
C SER A 779 -2.00 -30.43 4.17
N PHE A 780 -1.04 -29.50 4.03
CA PHE A 780 -1.30 -28.14 3.55
C PHE A 780 -1.70 -28.13 2.07
N LYS A 781 -0.99 -28.88 1.22
CA LYS A 781 -1.32 -29.02 -0.21
C LYS A 781 -2.73 -29.59 -0.39
N ALA A 782 -3.04 -30.69 0.29
CA ALA A 782 -4.34 -31.33 0.24
C ALA A 782 -5.46 -30.44 0.77
N TRP A 783 -5.19 -29.63 1.80
CA TRP A 783 -6.14 -28.64 2.30
C TRP A 783 -6.36 -27.51 1.29
N TYR A 784 -5.29 -26.97 0.71
CA TYR A 784 -5.35 -25.87 -0.25
C TYR A 784 -6.06 -26.28 -1.55
N ALA A 785 -5.84 -27.51 -2.04
CA ALA A 785 -6.56 -28.07 -3.18
C ALA A 785 -8.08 -28.18 -2.95
N LYS A 786 -8.53 -28.32 -1.70
CA LYS A 786 -9.96 -28.42 -1.35
C LYS A 786 -10.67 -27.06 -1.26
N THR A 787 -9.94 -25.94 -1.37
CA THR A 787 -10.50 -24.58 -1.35
C THR A 787 -11.43 -24.37 -2.55
N PRO A 788 -12.31 -23.35 -2.54
CA PRO A 788 -13.16 -23.04 -3.70
C PRO A 788 -12.36 -22.86 -4.99
N MET A 789 -11.23 -22.15 -4.92
CA MET A 789 -10.31 -21.95 -6.06
C MET A 789 -9.67 -23.27 -6.48
N GLY A 790 -9.08 -24.02 -5.56
CA GLY A 790 -8.49 -25.33 -5.85
C GLY A 790 -9.49 -26.34 -6.46
N LYS A 791 -10.75 -26.33 -6.02
CA LYS A 791 -11.81 -27.15 -6.60
C LYS A 791 -12.22 -26.71 -8.00
N LYS A 792 -12.33 -25.41 -8.25
CA LYS A 792 -12.60 -24.89 -9.60
C LYS A 792 -11.47 -25.28 -10.54
N ARG A 793 -10.23 -25.15 -10.09
CA ARG A 793 -9.04 -25.53 -10.83
C ARG A 793 -8.99 -27.02 -11.16
N ALA A 794 -9.21 -27.90 -10.18
CA ALA A 794 -9.26 -29.34 -10.41
C ALA A 794 -10.35 -29.74 -11.41
N LYS A 795 -11.50 -29.05 -11.40
CA LYS A 795 -12.55 -29.26 -12.41
C LYS A 795 -12.15 -28.78 -13.80
N ALA A 796 -11.47 -27.64 -13.88
CA ALA A 796 -10.99 -27.10 -15.16
C ALA A 796 -9.95 -28.03 -15.79
N ALA A 797 -8.99 -28.55 -15.00
CA ALA A 797 -8.00 -29.51 -15.48
C ALA A 797 -8.64 -30.80 -16.05
N LEU A 798 -9.68 -31.33 -15.40
CA LEU A 798 -10.42 -32.49 -15.90
C LEU A 798 -11.17 -32.20 -17.22
N ALA A 799 -11.68 -30.99 -17.40
CA ALA A 799 -12.36 -30.59 -18.63
C ALA A 799 -11.38 -30.47 -19.80
N ASP A 800 -10.17 -29.94 -19.55
CA ASP A 800 -9.11 -29.83 -20.56
C ASP A 800 -8.65 -31.23 -21.02
N ASP A 801 -8.56 -32.22 -20.11
CA ASP A 801 -8.24 -33.62 -20.45
C ASP A 801 -9.33 -34.30 -21.32
N ASP A 802 -10.61 -34.05 -21.04
CA ASP A 802 -11.74 -34.59 -21.80
C ASP A 802 -11.81 -34.03 -23.24
N ASP A 803 -11.42 -32.76 -23.42
CA ASP A 803 -11.45 -32.08 -24.73
C ASP A 803 -10.29 -32.52 -25.65
N VAL A 804 -9.13 -32.87 -25.07
CA VAL A 804 -8.02 -33.52 -25.78
C VAL A 804 -8.39 -34.94 -26.21
N GLY A 805 -9.17 -35.66 -25.39
CA GLY A 805 -9.67 -37.00 -25.71
C GLY A 805 -10.70 -37.05 -26.84
N SER A 806 -11.42 -35.95 -27.10
CA SER A 806 -12.44 -35.86 -28.15
C SER A 806 -11.83 -35.62 -29.55
N LYS A 807 -10.75 -34.84 -29.64
CA LYS A 807 -10.02 -34.55 -30.90
C LYS A 807 -9.26 -35.76 -31.47
N GLY A 808 -9.04 -36.82 -30.68
CA GLY A 808 -8.34 -38.05 -31.10
C GLY A 808 -9.21 -39.15 -31.72
N LYS A 809 -10.55 -39.03 -31.77
CA LYS A 809 -11.46 -40.08 -32.28
C LYS A 809 -12.14 -39.76 -33.62
N GLY A 810 -11.56 -38.84 -34.39
CA GLY A 810 -12.12 -38.34 -35.65
C GLY A 810 -11.40 -38.74 -36.93
N SER A 811 -10.72 -39.90 -37.02
CA SER A 811 -10.13 -40.33 -38.32
C SER A 811 -9.85 -41.83 -38.42
N THR A 812 -10.86 -42.68 -38.25
CA THR A 812 -10.83 -44.05 -38.80
C THR A 812 -12.24 -44.61 -38.95
N LYS A 813 -12.88 -44.35 -40.08
CA LYS A 813 -13.85 -45.28 -40.66
C LYS A 813 -13.57 -45.41 -42.17
N LYS A 814 -13.57 -46.67 -42.58
CA LYS A 814 -12.94 -47.29 -43.75
C LYS A 814 -13.56 -46.85 -45.09
N LYS A 815 -12.75 -47.06 -46.13
CA LYS A 815 -13.11 -47.23 -47.56
C LYS A 815 -14.42 -47.95 -47.77
#